data_AF-A0A1T4Z117-F1
#
_entry.id   AF-A0A1T4Z117-F1
#
_cell.length_a   1.000
_cell.length_b   1.000
_cell.length_c   1.000
_cell.angle_alpha   90.00
_cell.angle_beta   90.00
_cell.angle_gamma   90.00
#
_symmetry.space_group_name_H-M   'P 1'
#
loop_
_entity.id
_entity.type
_entity.pdbx_description
1 polymer ?
#
loop_
_entity_poly.entity_id
_entity_poly.type
_entity_poly.pdbx_seq_one_letter_code
_entity_poly.pdbx_strand_id
1 'polypeptide(L)'
;MRLPLVLCFLVSTVFADTVVQVTPGGKMGTPQAVRDRVRELRQSGEKGTIRVEFGAGDYFLNEPLKLEAVDSGLPLGPTVYATAPGAKVNFTGGKHISGWEKTPDGLWKAQVKEGYFEQLWINGRRAVRARTPNAVDNRPGAVGGYFNAKSQAATDMFPDLKRPSFEAFVARPADYAVLKAIPEAERKDVLLTVMQTWTVGQCRIQTLNDSARAIRIVGAARYPFVEFEPDQRWYVENFRAALDAPGEWFLARSGELLYHPLPGEDMTQAVVVAPVTEKLLTCDGVQHVAFDGITFSHTQFLYGPSGHHDGQAAANVGAAIELERCQNIRFLNCEVKHTGGYAVWFRTACADSELRHSYLHDLGGGGVRIGDIKMPDDQTLTHHIIVDDCIIHEGGRLFPSACGVFLAHAADCEVTHCDIGDLFYTGISAGWVWGYKHSPTKRNRFDYNHIHHLGWGVLSDMGGFYGLGRSEGTTINHNHVHDVGSYRYGGWGLYTDEGSTGVTMMHNVVHDTSESTFHQHYGKWNQISQNIFAYGKKAQIQRSRPEKHASFAYENNIVIYDQPVLLNGTWYNWETGTYEMRNNIYWNTAGLPVQFIDTDLAGWQAKTGHDEGSVVADPLFEDVAKRDFRLKKDSPALKMGFISGDVKQSGVRGDEKSQWRKLATSLSFPKFWQQSEPWPRPPYEVNEDFENMGLSFPILPLQEVRWQNKGDSIYVVDDQAASGKRSLKLTDAPGLDPTWDPHYVLKPGFKEGVLKLSFQVRMEKGAKFFMECRGPGNPYPNGPGLTFENGKITERRGKQSVSFPENTWAKIEIRAHLGSQAKGKWDLKITPEGQPTQSFEGLTCEATWNELAWLGFVSTATEKVAFWLDDLVLKAE
;
A
#
# COMPACT_ATOMS: atom_id res chain seq x y z
N MET A 1 38.79 -58.80 -32.78
CA MET A 1 37.44 -58.30 -32.44
C MET A 1 37.45 -56.79 -32.70
N ARG A 2 36.80 -56.33 -33.79
CA ARG A 2 36.74 -54.93 -34.20
C ARG A 2 35.52 -54.27 -33.51
N LEU A 3 35.73 -53.20 -32.73
CA LEU A 3 34.65 -52.29 -32.33
C LEU A 3 34.45 -51.25 -33.45
N PRO A 4 33.21 -50.94 -33.88
CA PRO A 4 32.99 -49.89 -34.86
C PRO A 4 33.01 -48.52 -34.18
N LEU A 5 33.77 -47.61 -34.76
CA LEU A 5 33.76 -46.19 -34.50
C LEU A 5 32.47 -45.63 -35.14
N VAL A 6 31.46 -45.29 -34.33
CA VAL A 6 30.25 -44.60 -34.82
C VAL A 6 30.57 -43.10 -34.89
N LEU A 7 30.82 -42.64 -36.11
CA LEU A 7 30.95 -41.22 -36.43
C LEU A 7 29.53 -40.61 -36.49
N CYS A 8 29.10 -39.93 -35.43
CA CYS A 8 27.88 -39.11 -35.48
C CYS A 8 28.15 -37.85 -36.30
N PHE A 9 27.75 -37.85 -37.58
CA PHE A 9 27.58 -36.63 -38.35
C PHE A 9 26.39 -35.85 -37.78
N LEU A 10 26.66 -34.81 -36.99
CA LEU A 10 25.71 -33.74 -36.71
C LEU A 10 25.49 -32.96 -38.01
N VAL A 11 24.50 -33.36 -38.80
CA VAL A 11 24.01 -32.55 -39.92
C VAL A 11 23.22 -31.39 -39.32
N SER A 12 23.81 -30.20 -39.26
CA SER A 12 23.08 -28.98 -38.96
C SER A 12 22.20 -28.62 -40.16
N THR A 13 20.93 -29.00 -40.13
CA THR A 13 19.92 -28.50 -41.06
C THR A 13 19.74 -27.01 -40.82
N VAL A 14 20.26 -26.17 -41.73
CA VAL A 14 20.01 -24.74 -41.78
C VAL A 14 18.80 -24.51 -42.69
N PHE A 15 17.69 -24.04 -42.13
CA PHE A 15 16.54 -23.58 -42.92
C PHE A 15 16.76 -22.11 -43.30
N ALA A 16 16.31 -21.71 -44.49
CA ALA A 16 16.39 -20.31 -44.90
C ALA A 16 15.37 -19.46 -44.14
N ASP A 17 15.75 -18.24 -43.76
CA ASP A 17 14.84 -17.30 -43.12
C ASP A 17 13.88 -16.69 -44.15
N THR A 18 12.62 -16.53 -43.75
CA THR A 18 11.58 -15.83 -44.52
C THR A 18 11.28 -14.48 -43.89
N VAL A 19 11.43 -13.40 -44.66
CA VAL A 19 11.20 -12.03 -44.19
C VAL A 19 9.88 -11.49 -44.73
N VAL A 20 9.01 -10.99 -43.83
CA VAL A 20 7.74 -10.34 -44.15
C VAL A 20 7.84 -8.86 -43.80
N GLN A 21 7.88 -8.00 -44.81
CA GLN A 21 7.94 -6.55 -44.64
C GLN A 21 6.54 -5.96 -44.46
N VAL A 22 6.38 -5.11 -43.45
CA VAL A 22 5.09 -4.53 -43.06
C VAL A 22 5.20 -3.01 -42.98
N THR A 23 4.37 -2.29 -43.72
CA THR A 23 4.27 -0.82 -43.63
C THR A 23 2.89 -0.40 -43.10
N PRO A 24 2.79 0.68 -42.30
CA PRO A 24 1.50 1.20 -41.88
C PRO A 24 0.60 1.53 -43.09
N GLY A 25 -0.69 1.18 -43.02
CA GLY A 25 -1.66 1.44 -44.09
C GLY A 25 -1.49 0.61 -45.38
N GLY A 26 -0.54 -0.33 -45.43
CA GLY A 26 -0.40 -1.26 -46.56
C GLY A 26 -1.41 -2.42 -46.55
N LYS A 27 -1.31 -3.35 -47.52
CA LYS A 27 -2.15 -4.57 -47.59
C LYS A 27 -2.05 -5.47 -46.34
N MET A 28 -0.95 -5.39 -45.60
CA MET A 28 -0.73 -6.02 -44.29
C MET A 28 -0.65 -4.97 -43.17
N GLY A 29 -1.43 -3.88 -43.28
CA GLY A 29 -1.28 -2.69 -42.43
C GLY A 29 -1.71 -2.85 -40.97
N THR A 30 -2.20 -4.02 -40.54
CA THR A 30 -2.60 -4.31 -39.15
C THR A 30 -1.84 -5.52 -38.59
N PRO A 31 -1.54 -5.56 -37.28
CA PRO A 31 -0.90 -6.71 -36.66
C PRO A 31 -1.68 -8.03 -36.85
N GLN A 32 -3.01 -7.97 -36.95
CA GLN A 32 -3.87 -9.13 -37.21
C GLN A 32 -3.65 -9.70 -38.62
N ALA A 33 -3.62 -8.85 -39.65
CA ALA A 33 -3.36 -9.28 -41.03
C ALA A 33 -1.96 -9.90 -41.16
N VAL A 34 -0.99 -9.36 -40.42
CA VAL A 34 0.36 -9.92 -40.34
C VAL A 34 0.38 -11.29 -39.69
N ARG A 35 -0.31 -11.48 -38.56
CA ARG A 35 -0.47 -12.81 -37.94
C ARG A 35 -1.05 -13.82 -38.94
N ASP A 36 -2.13 -13.44 -39.63
CA ASP A 36 -2.77 -14.35 -40.60
C ASP A 36 -1.80 -14.74 -41.73
N ARG A 37 -0.96 -13.79 -42.18
CA ARG A 37 0.11 -14.09 -43.13
C ARG A 37 1.16 -15.05 -42.58
N VAL A 38 1.56 -14.91 -41.32
CA VAL A 38 2.48 -15.86 -40.66
C VAL A 38 1.85 -17.25 -40.58
N ARG A 39 0.56 -17.34 -40.23
CA ARG A 39 -0.19 -18.62 -40.21
C ARG A 39 -0.17 -19.30 -41.58
N GLU A 40 -0.45 -18.55 -42.65
CA GLU A 40 -0.39 -19.09 -44.02
C GLU A 40 1.00 -19.63 -44.36
N LEU A 41 2.07 -18.90 -44.03
CA LEU A 41 3.44 -19.34 -44.29
C LEU A 41 3.76 -20.65 -43.54
N ARG A 42 3.41 -20.74 -42.25
CA ARG A 42 3.57 -21.97 -41.47
C ARG A 42 2.78 -23.14 -42.05
N GLN A 43 1.52 -22.92 -42.41
CA GLN A 43 0.66 -23.93 -43.03
C GLN A 43 1.19 -24.37 -44.41
N SER A 44 1.87 -23.49 -45.14
CA SER A 44 2.52 -23.81 -46.42
C SER A 44 3.83 -24.60 -46.29
N GLY A 45 4.27 -24.88 -45.05
CA GLY A 45 5.44 -25.71 -44.76
C GLY A 45 6.72 -24.92 -44.49
N GLU A 46 6.64 -23.62 -44.20
CA GLU A 46 7.82 -22.82 -43.80
C GLU A 46 8.39 -23.30 -42.46
N LYS A 47 9.64 -23.76 -42.49
CA LYS A 47 10.36 -24.35 -41.35
C LYS A 47 11.45 -23.45 -40.78
N GLY A 48 11.89 -22.44 -41.53
CA GLY A 48 12.89 -21.47 -41.08
C GLY A 48 12.29 -20.39 -40.17
N THR A 49 13.14 -19.47 -39.76
CA THR A 49 12.68 -18.29 -39.00
C THR A 49 11.76 -17.48 -39.89
N ILE A 50 10.59 -17.10 -39.37
CA ILE A 50 9.76 -16.08 -40.02
C ILE A 50 10.03 -14.77 -39.28
N ARG A 51 10.70 -13.83 -39.94
CA ARG A 51 10.96 -12.49 -39.40
C ARG A 51 9.98 -11.49 -40.03
N VAL A 52 9.12 -10.94 -39.20
CA VAL A 52 8.21 -9.86 -39.58
C VAL A 52 8.87 -8.54 -39.24
N GLU A 53 9.11 -7.69 -40.23
CA GLU A 53 9.75 -6.38 -40.06
C GLU A 53 8.75 -5.25 -40.25
N PHE A 54 8.46 -4.54 -39.17
CA PHE A 54 7.55 -3.40 -39.15
C PHE A 54 8.31 -2.10 -39.43
N GLY A 55 7.88 -1.37 -40.45
CA GLY A 55 8.32 0.00 -40.73
C GLY A 55 7.79 0.99 -39.70
N ALA A 56 8.36 2.21 -39.68
CA ALA A 56 8.03 3.20 -38.66
C ALA A 56 6.56 3.66 -38.73
N GLY A 57 5.90 3.75 -37.58
CA GLY A 57 4.56 4.30 -37.45
C GLY A 57 3.70 3.62 -36.37
N ASP A 58 2.46 4.10 -36.27
CA ASP A 58 1.44 3.57 -35.38
C ASP A 58 0.63 2.46 -36.08
N TYR A 59 0.46 1.35 -35.38
CA TYR A 59 -0.34 0.20 -35.78
C TYR A 59 -1.49 0.07 -34.78
N PHE A 60 -2.67 0.52 -35.21
CA PHE A 60 -3.83 0.64 -34.35
C PHE A 60 -4.48 -0.72 -34.04
N LEU A 61 -4.77 -0.95 -32.77
CA LEU A 61 -5.44 -2.13 -32.24
C LEU A 61 -6.78 -1.71 -31.61
N ASN A 62 -7.88 -1.94 -32.31
CA ASN A 62 -9.24 -1.79 -31.76
C ASN A 62 -9.64 -2.97 -30.88
N GLU A 63 -8.98 -4.10 -31.05
CA GLU A 63 -9.04 -5.28 -30.20
C GLU A 63 -7.62 -5.87 -30.07
N PRO A 64 -7.36 -6.71 -29.04
CA PRO A 64 -6.03 -7.25 -28.81
C PRO A 64 -5.55 -8.10 -30.00
N LEU A 65 -4.26 -8.06 -30.31
CA LEU A 65 -3.63 -9.07 -31.15
C LEU A 65 -3.69 -10.41 -30.41
N LYS A 66 -4.45 -11.37 -30.95
CA LYS A 66 -4.58 -12.71 -30.37
C LYS A 66 -3.66 -13.68 -31.09
N LEU A 67 -2.73 -14.27 -30.34
CA LEU A 67 -1.91 -15.40 -30.77
C LEU A 67 -2.36 -16.67 -30.05
N GLU A 68 -2.53 -17.74 -30.80
CA GLU A 68 -2.99 -19.04 -30.32
C GLU A 68 -1.95 -20.10 -30.66
N ALA A 69 -2.14 -21.35 -30.21
CA ALA A 69 -1.20 -22.43 -30.47
C ALA A 69 -0.78 -22.59 -31.95
N VAL A 70 -1.69 -22.28 -32.90
CA VAL A 70 -1.43 -22.30 -34.35
C VAL A 70 -0.41 -21.25 -34.81
N ASP A 71 -0.18 -20.21 -34.01
CA ASP A 71 0.79 -19.12 -34.28
C ASP A 71 2.20 -19.44 -33.78
N SER A 72 2.41 -20.62 -33.20
CA SER A 72 3.71 -21.02 -32.68
C SER A 72 4.78 -21.02 -33.77
N GLY A 73 5.97 -20.54 -33.40
CA GLY A 73 7.18 -20.82 -34.16
C GLY A 73 7.66 -22.25 -33.93
N LEU A 74 8.82 -22.55 -34.51
CA LEU A 74 9.51 -23.83 -34.30
C LEU A 74 10.78 -23.61 -33.46
N PRO A 75 11.26 -24.60 -32.70
CA PRO A 75 12.48 -24.48 -31.89
C PRO A 75 13.71 -23.97 -32.67
N LEU A 76 13.84 -24.38 -33.93
CA LEU A 76 14.93 -23.95 -34.85
C LEU A 76 14.46 -22.96 -35.93
N GLY A 77 13.20 -22.55 -35.88
CA GLY A 77 12.58 -21.63 -36.85
C GLY A 77 11.52 -20.78 -36.16
N PRO A 78 11.92 -19.91 -35.22
CA PRO A 78 10.98 -19.12 -34.44
C PRO A 78 10.23 -18.12 -35.33
N THR A 79 9.16 -17.54 -34.79
CA THR A 79 8.52 -16.36 -35.40
C THR A 79 8.98 -15.12 -34.64
N VAL A 80 9.50 -14.12 -35.34
CA VAL A 80 10.04 -12.89 -34.74
C VAL A 80 9.33 -11.67 -35.31
N TYR A 81 8.58 -10.96 -34.47
CA TYR A 81 7.97 -9.66 -34.76
C TYR A 81 8.95 -8.57 -34.36
N ALA A 82 9.60 -7.93 -35.32
CA ALA A 82 10.67 -6.98 -35.08
C ALA A 82 10.44 -5.64 -35.79
N THR A 83 11.07 -4.60 -35.27
CA THR A 83 11.22 -3.35 -36.01
C THR A 83 12.13 -3.55 -37.23
N ALA A 84 11.82 -2.86 -38.33
CA ALA A 84 12.79 -2.62 -39.37
C ALA A 84 13.95 -1.76 -38.80
N PRO A 85 15.18 -1.87 -39.30
CA PRO A 85 16.32 -1.14 -38.75
C PRO A 85 16.07 0.36 -38.58
N GLY A 86 16.16 0.86 -37.34
CA GLY A 86 15.95 2.27 -37.00
C GLY A 86 14.50 2.74 -36.96
N ALA A 87 13.53 1.86 -37.21
CA ALA A 87 12.10 2.20 -37.17
C ALA A 87 11.60 2.28 -35.72
N LYS A 88 10.70 3.25 -35.46
CA LYS A 88 9.89 3.29 -34.24
C LYS A 88 8.52 2.74 -34.55
N VAL A 89 8.16 1.62 -33.92
CA VAL A 89 6.93 0.87 -34.19
C VAL A 89 6.09 0.86 -32.92
N ASN A 90 4.86 1.34 -33.03
CA ASN A 90 3.97 1.46 -31.89
C ASN A 90 2.65 0.71 -32.15
N PHE A 91 2.44 -0.37 -31.40
CA PHE A 91 1.17 -1.09 -31.34
C PHE A 91 0.29 -0.39 -30.31
N THR A 92 -0.65 0.42 -30.81
CA THR A 92 -1.41 1.33 -29.96
C THR A 92 -2.89 0.98 -29.91
N GLY A 93 -3.43 0.87 -28.71
CA GLY A 93 -4.87 0.80 -28.44
C GLY A 93 -5.53 2.17 -28.34
N GLY A 94 -4.81 3.24 -28.67
CA GLY A 94 -5.23 4.63 -28.54
C GLY A 94 -5.75 5.23 -29.85
N LYS A 95 -6.78 6.08 -29.76
CA LYS A 95 -7.29 6.92 -30.84
C LYS A 95 -7.04 8.39 -30.54
N HIS A 96 -6.71 9.17 -31.56
CA HIS A 96 -6.55 10.61 -31.42
C HIS A 96 -7.92 11.29 -31.29
N ILE A 97 -8.04 12.21 -30.33
CA ILE A 97 -9.19 13.10 -30.17
C ILE A 97 -8.86 14.45 -30.79
N SER A 98 -9.73 14.91 -31.69
CA SER A 98 -9.58 16.17 -32.44
C SER A 98 -10.85 17.01 -32.35
N GLY A 99 -10.86 18.19 -32.97
CA GLY A 99 -12.01 19.10 -32.93
C GLY A 99 -12.14 19.84 -31.60
N TRP A 100 -11.00 20.18 -30.99
CA TRP A 100 -10.95 20.92 -29.74
C TRP A 100 -11.30 22.40 -29.95
N GLU A 101 -12.23 22.90 -29.16
CA GLU A 101 -12.67 24.30 -29.15
C GLU A 101 -12.47 24.91 -27.77
N LYS A 102 -11.93 26.12 -27.71
CA LYS A 102 -11.78 26.86 -26.46
C LYS A 102 -13.14 27.39 -26.01
N THR A 103 -13.48 27.18 -24.74
CA THR A 103 -14.71 27.70 -24.13
C THR A 103 -14.46 29.06 -23.45
N PRO A 104 -15.51 29.86 -23.18
CA PRO A 104 -15.37 31.18 -22.56
C PRO A 104 -14.76 31.16 -21.15
N ASP A 105 -14.95 30.07 -20.41
CA ASP A 105 -14.42 29.81 -19.06
C ASP A 105 -12.98 29.28 -19.07
N GLY A 106 -12.33 29.20 -20.23
CA GLY A 106 -10.91 28.83 -20.34
C GLY A 106 -10.64 27.33 -20.46
N LEU A 107 -11.66 26.49 -20.37
CA LEU A 107 -11.60 25.07 -20.70
C LEU A 107 -11.48 24.88 -22.23
N TRP A 108 -11.21 23.65 -22.62
CA TRP A 108 -11.30 23.18 -23.99
C TRP A 108 -12.28 22.03 -24.06
N LYS A 109 -13.06 21.99 -25.13
CA LYS A 109 -14.07 20.95 -25.35
C LYS A 109 -13.88 20.23 -26.68
N ALA A 110 -14.20 18.95 -26.73
CA ALA A 110 -14.33 18.17 -27.95
C ALA A 110 -15.53 17.22 -27.85
N GLN A 111 -16.07 16.79 -28.99
CA GLN A 111 -17.17 15.83 -29.04
C GLN A 111 -16.65 14.42 -29.33
N VAL A 112 -16.79 13.51 -28.37
CA VAL A 112 -16.58 12.08 -28.53
C VAL A 112 -17.88 11.47 -29.09
N LYS A 113 -17.80 10.87 -30.29
CA LYS A 113 -18.97 10.31 -30.99
C LYS A 113 -19.30 8.88 -30.59
N GLU A 114 -18.28 8.09 -30.25
CA GLU A 114 -18.40 6.67 -29.96
C GLU A 114 -17.46 6.27 -28.82
N GLY A 115 -17.94 5.39 -27.94
CA GLY A 115 -17.17 4.85 -26.82
C GLY A 115 -17.18 5.73 -25.57
N TYR A 116 -16.74 5.13 -24.47
CA TYR A 116 -16.48 5.79 -23.20
C TYR A 116 -15.15 5.27 -22.67
N PHE A 117 -14.33 6.15 -22.12
CA PHE A 117 -13.02 5.84 -21.59
C PHE A 117 -12.82 6.55 -20.26
N GLU A 118 -11.94 5.99 -19.42
CA GLU A 118 -11.66 6.51 -18.08
C GLU A 118 -10.20 6.95 -17.92
N GLN A 119 -9.43 6.96 -19.02
CA GLN A 119 -8.06 7.44 -19.10
C GLN A 119 -7.89 8.32 -20.35
N LEU A 120 -7.04 9.34 -20.26
CA LEU A 120 -6.74 10.27 -21.34
C LEU A 120 -5.27 10.68 -21.25
N TRP A 121 -4.59 10.78 -22.40
CA TRP A 121 -3.22 11.28 -22.49
C TRP A 121 -3.16 12.53 -23.35
N ILE A 122 -2.39 13.51 -22.90
CA ILE A 122 -2.19 14.78 -23.59
C ILE A 122 -0.69 15.02 -23.68
N ASN A 123 -0.18 15.10 -24.91
CA ASN A 123 1.26 15.21 -25.18
C ASN A 123 2.10 14.10 -24.51
N GLY A 124 1.55 12.88 -24.45
CA GLY A 124 2.18 11.73 -23.81
C GLY A 124 2.07 11.68 -22.28
N ARG A 125 1.54 12.72 -21.63
CA ARG A 125 1.29 12.73 -20.18
C ARG A 125 -0.12 12.23 -19.88
N ARG A 126 -0.28 11.32 -18.92
CA ARG A 126 -1.58 10.93 -18.38
C ARG A 126 -2.26 12.14 -17.72
N ALA A 127 -3.42 12.54 -18.24
CA ALA A 127 -4.21 13.64 -17.67
C ALA A 127 -5.00 13.17 -16.45
N VAL A 128 -5.22 14.09 -15.50
CA VAL A 128 -5.92 13.79 -14.25
C VAL A 128 -7.42 13.75 -14.53
N ARG A 129 -8.10 12.66 -14.19
CA ARG A 129 -9.56 12.69 -14.27
C ARG A 129 -10.07 13.60 -13.15
N ALA A 130 -10.96 14.54 -13.51
CA ALA A 130 -11.45 15.57 -12.60
C ALA A 130 -11.88 14.98 -11.25
N ARG A 131 -11.27 15.49 -10.17
CA ARG A 131 -11.41 14.92 -8.83
C ARG A 131 -11.46 15.98 -7.74
N THR A 132 -12.07 15.64 -6.61
CA THR A 132 -12.00 16.47 -5.41
C THR A 132 -11.75 15.62 -4.14
N PRO A 133 -10.90 16.09 -3.21
CA PRO A 133 -10.03 17.25 -3.35
C PRO A 133 -9.01 17.09 -4.48
N ASN A 134 -8.56 18.21 -5.02
CA ASN A 134 -7.52 18.24 -6.05
C ASN A 134 -6.25 17.55 -5.54
N ALA A 135 -5.60 16.82 -6.43
CA ALA A 135 -4.28 16.28 -6.16
C ALA A 135 -3.26 17.39 -5.88
N VAL A 136 -2.20 17.09 -5.14
CA VAL A 136 -1.18 18.09 -4.77
C VAL A 136 -0.25 18.43 -5.93
N ASP A 137 -0.25 17.62 -6.98
CA ASP A 137 0.47 17.85 -8.22
C ASP A 137 -0.22 17.18 -9.42
N ASN A 138 0.33 17.45 -10.61
CA ASN A 138 -0.14 16.93 -11.89
C ASN A 138 0.71 15.78 -12.43
N ARG A 139 1.42 15.04 -11.56
CA ARG A 139 2.15 13.83 -11.98
C ARG A 139 1.15 12.77 -12.46
N PRO A 140 1.54 11.87 -13.39
CA PRO A 140 0.72 10.73 -13.76
C PRO A 140 0.21 9.98 -12.53
N GLY A 141 -1.10 9.76 -12.41
CA GLY A 141 -1.74 9.13 -11.25
C GLY A 141 -1.94 10.03 -10.02
N ALA A 142 -1.66 11.33 -10.13
CA ALA A 142 -2.01 12.45 -9.24
C ALA A 142 -2.29 12.07 -7.78
N VAL A 143 -1.31 12.29 -6.90
CA VAL A 143 -1.37 11.90 -5.48
C VAL A 143 -1.78 13.07 -4.59
N GLY A 144 -2.21 12.76 -3.36
CA GLY A 144 -2.57 13.77 -2.36
C GLY A 144 -3.98 14.35 -2.54
N GLY A 145 -4.37 15.21 -1.60
CA GLY A 145 -5.69 15.82 -1.53
C GLY A 145 -6.76 14.82 -1.12
N TYR A 146 -7.03 14.72 0.19
CA TYR A 146 -7.97 13.72 0.71
C TYR A 146 -8.99 14.35 1.65
N PHE A 147 -10.21 13.84 1.58
CA PHE A 147 -11.16 13.89 2.69
C PHE A 147 -10.78 12.81 3.72
N ASN A 148 -11.38 12.86 4.91
CA ASN A 148 -11.30 11.77 5.88
C ASN A 148 -12.69 11.32 6.31
N ALA A 149 -12.89 10.01 6.43
CA ALA A 149 -14.10 9.48 7.05
C ALA A 149 -14.19 9.92 8.51
N LYS A 150 -15.42 10.08 9.01
CA LYS A 150 -15.70 10.36 10.43
C LYS A 150 -15.72 9.07 11.24
N SER A 151 -16.46 8.06 10.77
CA SER A 151 -16.67 6.78 11.47
C SER A 151 -17.19 5.70 10.50
N GLN A 152 -17.30 4.46 10.98
CA GLN A 152 -17.99 3.39 10.24
C GLN A 152 -19.50 3.64 10.21
N ALA A 153 -20.18 3.06 9.23
CA ALA A 153 -21.64 3.03 9.24
C ALA A 153 -22.20 2.01 10.24
N ALA A 154 -23.34 2.35 10.84
CA ALA A 154 -24.11 1.46 11.71
C ALA A 154 -25.21 0.73 10.93
N THR A 155 -25.79 -0.33 11.54
CA THR A 155 -26.74 -1.25 10.90
C THR A 155 -28.08 -0.62 10.49
N ASP A 156 -28.52 0.43 11.17
CA ASP A 156 -29.82 1.09 10.94
C ASP A 156 -29.73 2.33 10.02
N MET A 157 -28.53 2.70 9.56
CA MET A 157 -28.33 3.86 8.69
C MET A 157 -28.86 3.65 7.28
N PHE A 158 -28.92 2.40 6.80
CA PHE A 158 -29.52 2.07 5.52
C PHE A 158 -30.35 0.80 5.67
N PRO A 159 -31.46 0.66 4.93
CA PRO A 159 -32.18 -0.59 4.88
C PRO A 159 -31.27 -1.69 4.29
N ASP A 160 -31.37 -2.89 4.85
CA ASP A 160 -30.75 -4.11 4.32
C ASP A 160 -29.21 -4.09 4.22
N LEU A 161 -28.52 -3.37 5.12
CA LEU A 161 -27.07 -3.55 5.29
C LEU A 161 -26.79 -4.96 5.81
N LYS A 162 -25.90 -5.69 5.14
CA LYS A 162 -25.45 -7.01 5.60
C LYS A 162 -24.13 -6.91 6.37
N ARG A 163 -23.25 -6.03 5.90
CA ARG A 163 -21.91 -5.78 6.45
C ARG A 163 -21.67 -4.26 6.50
N PRO A 164 -22.22 -3.54 7.50
CA PRO A 164 -22.25 -2.08 7.52
C PRO A 164 -20.90 -1.42 7.24
N SER A 165 -19.84 -1.83 7.95
CA SER A 165 -18.48 -1.28 7.77
C SER A 165 -17.84 -1.60 6.43
N PHE A 166 -18.38 -2.52 5.64
CA PHE A 166 -17.89 -2.82 4.29
C PHE A 166 -18.75 -2.17 3.19
N GLU A 167 -19.98 -1.79 3.49
CA GLU A 167 -20.94 -1.25 2.53
C GLU A 167 -21.11 0.27 2.65
N ALA A 168 -20.74 0.86 3.79
CA ALA A 168 -20.94 2.29 4.04
C ALA A 168 -19.99 2.86 5.11
N PHE A 169 -19.81 4.17 5.06
CA PHE A 169 -19.12 4.95 6.11
C PHE A 169 -19.75 6.33 6.27
N VAL A 170 -19.47 6.99 7.39
CA VAL A 170 -19.95 8.34 7.70
C VAL A 170 -18.92 9.36 7.27
N ALA A 171 -19.33 10.36 6.49
CA ALA A 171 -18.49 11.47 6.08
C ALA A 171 -18.59 12.66 7.04
N ARG A 172 -17.59 13.53 7.00
CA ARG A 172 -17.67 14.82 7.70
C ARG A 172 -18.68 15.75 7.03
N PRO A 173 -19.27 16.71 7.76
CA PRO A 173 -20.33 17.56 7.21
C PRO A 173 -19.96 18.29 5.91
N ALA A 174 -18.77 18.90 5.85
CA ALA A 174 -18.31 19.62 4.66
C ALA A 174 -18.08 18.68 3.48
N ASP A 175 -17.43 17.54 3.72
CA ASP A 175 -17.12 16.53 2.70
C ASP A 175 -18.40 15.89 2.14
N TYR A 176 -19.38 15.61 3.00
CA TYR A 176 -20.69 15.08 2.60
C TYR A 176 -21.47 16.06 1.70
N ALA A 177 -21.37 17.37 1.99
CA ALA A 177 -22.07 18.40 1.22
C ALA A 177 -21.64 18.43 -0.26
N VAL A 178 -20.37 18.11 -0.54
CA VAL A 178 -19.84 17.98 -1.91
C VAL A 178 -20.60 16.89 -2.68
N LEU A 179 -20.76 15.71 -2.10
CA LEU A 179 -21.47 14.60 -2.74
C LEU A 179 -22.97 14.86 -2.87
N LYS A 180 -23.55 15.51 -1.86
CA LYS A 180 -24.96 15.90 -1.88
C LYS A 180 -25.26 16.86 -3.05
N ALA A 181 -24.35 17.77 -3.36
CA ALA A 181 -24.49 18.73 -4.44
C ALA A 181 -24.47 18.09 -5.85
N ILE A 182 -23.92 16.87 -5.98
CA ILE A 182 -23.94 16.13 -7.25
C ILE A 182 -25.38 15.69 -7.56
N PRO A 183 -25.92 15.94 -8.77
CA PRO A 183 -27.25 15.48 -9.16
C PRO A 183 -27.40 13.97 -8.96
N GLU A 184 -28.52 13.53 -8.39
CA GLU A 184 -28.73 12.12 -8.01
C GLU A 184 -28.52 11.15 -9.18
N ALA A 185 -28.99 11.51 -10.38
CA ALA A 185 -28.84 10.71 -11.59
C ALA A 185 -27.38 10.51 -12.03
N GLU A 186 -26.47 11.40 -11.63
CA GLU A 186 -25.05 11.38 -11.97
C GLU A 186 -24.19 10.67 -10.92
N ARG A 187 -24.66 10.54 -9.67
CA ARG A 187 -23.88 9.95 -8.56
C ARG A 187 -23.42 8.51 -8.84
N LYS A 188 -24.18 7.74 -9.61
CA LYS A 188 -23.80 6.37 -10.00
C LYS A 188 -22.55 6.32 -10.89
N ASP A 189 -22.22 7.42 -11.58
CA ASP A 189 -21.06 7.55 -12.45
C ASP A 189 -19.84 8.12 -11.72
N VAL A 190 -20.02 8.63 -10.49
CA VAL A 190 -18.92 9.07 -9.62
C VAL A 190 -18.11 7.85 -9.18
N LEU A 191 -16.79 7.99 -9.13
CA LEU A 191 -15.89 7.00 -8.55
C LEU A 191 -15.37 7.52 -7.22
N LEU A 192 -15.54 6.73 -6.17
CA LEU A 192 -15.05 7.01 -4.83
C LEU A 192 -13.82 6.14 -4.56
N THR A 193 -12.63 6.72 -4.50
CA THR A 193 -11.41 6.00 -4.18
C THR A 193 -11.08 6.18 -2.70
N VAL A 194 -11.20 5.10 -1.94
CA VAL A 194 -10.93 5.03 -0.50
C VAL A 194 -9.61 4.30 -0.32
N MET A 195 -8.62 4.95 0.31
CA MET A 195 -7.40 4.26 0.73
C MET A 195 -7.78 3.19 1.75
N GLN A 196 -7.08 2.05 1.81
CA GLN A 196 -7.35 0.98 2.76
C GLN A 196 -6.03 0.34 3.20
N THR A 197 -5.17 1.14 3.84
CA THR A 197 -3.84 0.72 4.31
C THR A 197 -2.91 0.27 3.17
N TRP A 198 -2.94 -1.00 2.75
CA TRP A 198 -2.13 -1.57 1.66
C TRP A 198 -2.89 -1.73 0.34
N THR A 199 -4.17 -1.38 0.31
CA THR A 199 -5.01 -1.46 -0.88
C THR A 199 -5.89 -0.21 -1.04
N VAL A 200 -6.70 -0.19 -2.08
CA VAL A 200 -7.75 0.82 -2.30
C VAL A 200 -9.09 0.15 -2.58
N GLY A 201 -10.16 0.77 -2.11
CA GLY A 201 -11.52 0.50 -2.57
C GLY A 201 -11.94 1.59 -3.56
N GLN A 202 -12.17 1.24 -4.82
CA GLN A 202 -12.62 2.17 -5.86
C GLN A 202 -14.08 1.90 -6.14
N CYS A 203 -14.97 2.62 -5.46
CA CYS A 203 -16.37 2.27 -5.26
C CYS A 203 -17.30 3.15 -6.10
N ARG A 204 -18.46 2.61 -6.52
CA ARG A 204 -19.57 3.43 -7.02
C ARG A 204 -20.52 3.81 -5.88
N ILE A 205 -21.08 5.01 -5.92
CA ILE A 205 -22.07 5.47 -4.92
C ILE A 205 -23.42 4.81 -5.24
N GLN A 206 -23.99 4.11 -4.27
CA GLN A 206 -25.34 3.56 -4.37
C GLN A 206 -26.38 4.58 -3.93
N THR A 207 -26.23 5.13 -2.73
CA THR A 207 -27.16 6.09 -2.14
C THR A 207 -26.51 6.84 -0.98
N LEU A 208 -27.08 7.99 -0.62
CA LEU A 208 -26.66 8.81 0.50
C LEU A 208 -27.76 8.83 1.59
N ASN A 209 -27.36 8.93 2.85
CA ASN A 209 -28.27 9.18 3.97
C ASN A 209 -27.98 10.56 4.56
N ASP A 210 -28.91 11.50 4.39
CA ASP A 210 -28.77 12.88 4.84
C ASP A 210 -28.74 13.07 6.35
N SER A 211 -29.54 12.31 7.12
CA SER A 211 -29.58 12.47 8.57
C SER A 211 -28.28 11.98 9.20
N ALA A 212 -27.79 10.82 8.76
CA ALA A 212 -26.56 10.22 9.26
C ALA A 212 -25.28 10.79 8.60
N ARG A 213 -25.41 11.51 7.47
CA ARG A 213 -24.29 11.91 6.57
C ARG A 213 -23.46 10.70 6.11
N ALA A 214 -24.14 9.60 5.85
CA ALA A 214 -23.52 8.35 5.47
C ALA A 214 -23.54 8.16 3.95
N ILE A 215 -22.50 7.52 3.43
CA ILE A 215 -22.34 7.16 2.02
C ILE A 215 -22.43 5.65 1.92
N ARG A 216 -23.38 5.13 1.15
CA ARG A 216 -23.46 3.70 0.81
C ARG A 216 -22.86 3.45 -0.57
N ILE A 217 -21.97 2.49 -0.66
CA ILE A 217 -21.39 2.05 -1.93
C ILE A 217 -22.23 0.92 -2.55
N VAL A 218 -22.07 0.70 -3.85
CA VAL A 218 -22.66 -0.46 -4.52
C VAL A 218 -21.89 -1.72 -4.14
N GLY A 219 -22.56 -2.69 -3.51
CA GLY A 219 -21.91 -3.92 -3.07
C GLY A 219 -21.13 -3.71 -1.77
N ALA A 220 -19.99 -4.40 -1.64
CA ALA A 220 -19.17 -4.34 -0.43
C ALA A 220 -17.68 -4.22 -0.80
N ALA A 221 -16.97 -3.36 -0.08
CA ALA A 221 -15.53 -3.25 -0.15
C ALA A 221 -14.84 -4.53 0.32
N ARG A 222 -13.57 -4.69 -0.03
CA ARG A 222 -12.79 -5.85 0.37
C ARG A 222 -12.44 -5.81 1.87
N TYR A 223 -12.06 -4.62 2.35
CA TYR A 223 -11.79 -4.36 3.77
C TYR A 223 -12.80 -3.39 4.37
N PRO A 224 -13.02 -3.46 5.68
CA PRO A 224 -13.92 -2.56 6.37
C PRO A 224 -13.35 -1.14 6.38
N PHE A 225 -14.20 -0.14 6.17
CA PHE A 225 -13.85 1.27 6.28
C PHE A 225 -13.49 1.62 7.73
N VAL A 226 -12.54 2.54 7.92
CA VAL A 226 -12.17 3.17 9.22
C VAL A 226 -11.57 2.20 10.26
N GLU A 227 -11.54 0.89 10.02
CA GLU A 227 -11.02 -0.10 10.96
C GLU A 227 -9.48 -0.03 11.08
N PHE A 228 -8.79 -0.14 9.94
CA PHE A 228 -7.32 -0.17 9.90
C PHE A 228 -6.69 1.22 9.75
N GLU A 229 -7.48 2.19 9.27
CA GLU A 229 -7.06 3.58 9.12
C GLU A 229 -8.15 4.48 9.74
N PRO A 230 -8.04 4.83 11.04
CA PRO A 230 -9.06 5.56 11.78
C PRO A 230 -9.37 6.97 11.23
N ASP A 231 -8.45 7.52 10.45
CA ASP A 231 -8.53 8.76 9.69
C ASP A 231 -8.71 8.49 8.19
N GLN A 232 -9.46 7.44 7.84
CA GLN A 232 -9.55 6.87 6.50
C GLN A 232 -9.61 7.91 5.39
N ARG A 233 -8.54 7.98 4.58
CA ARG A 233 -8.47 8.92 3.45
C ARG A 233 -9.30 8.46 2.27
N TRP A 234 -9.97 9.40 1.62
CA TRP A 234 -10.70 9.15 0.38
C TRP A 234 -10.78 10.40 -0.50
N TYR A 235 -11.09 10.21 -1.78
CA TYR A 235 -11.39 11.27 -2.73
C TYR A 235 -12.42 10.78 -3.76
N VAL A 236 -13.03 11.69 -4.50
CA VAL A 236 -14.04 11.37 -5.53
C VAL A 236 -13.69 11.95 -6.87
N GLU A 237 -14.04 11.22 -7.93
CA GLU A 237 -13.71 11.53 -9.32
C GLU A 237 -14.96 11.49 -10.20
N ASN A 238 -14.83 12.04 -11.40
CA ASN A 238 -15.78 11.89 -12.51
C ASN A 238 -17.12 12.63 -12.36
N PHE A 239 -17.07 13.92 -12.03
CA PHE A 239 -18.23 14.80 -12.13
C PHE A 239 -17.81 16.21 -12.54
N ARG A 240 -18.71 16.94 -13.21
CA ARG A 240 -18.37 18.22 -13.85
C ARG A 240 -17.80 19.26 -12.90
N ALA A 241 -18.35 19.38 -11.69
CA ALA A 241 -17.92 20.38 -10.71
C ALA A 241 -16.53 20.12 -10.12
N ALA A 242 -15.98 18.91 -10.27
CA ALA A 242 -14.60 18.62 -9.90
C ALA A 242 -13.59 19.02 -10.98
N LEU A 243 -14.02 19.47 -12.17
CA LEU A 243 -13.11 19.99 -13.19
C LEU A 243 -12.78 21.45 -12.86
N ASP A 244 -11.85 21.66 -11.93
CA ASP A 244 -11.53 22.99 -11.40
C ASP A 244 -10.03 23.29 -11.29
N ALA A 245 -9.16 22.32 -11.59
CA ALA A 245 -7.71 22.49 -11.61
C ALA A 245 -7.07 22.26 -13.00
N PRO A 246 -5.97 22.97 -13.34
CA PRO A 246 -5.18 22.69 -14.54
C PRO A 246 -4.67 21.25 -14.55
N GLY A 247 -4.78 20.58 -15.69
CA GLY A 247 -4.40 19.17 -15.85
C GLY A 247 -5.58 18.20 -15.79
N GLU A 248 -6.76 18.66 -15.39
CA GLU A 248 -7.95 17.84 -15.21
C GLU A 248 -8.83 17.72 -16.46
N TRP A 249 -9.52 16.59 -16.62
CA TRP A 249 -10.49 16.35 -17.68
C TRP A 249 -11.78 15.69 -17.17
N PHE A 250 -12.89 15.90 -17.89
CA PHE A 250 -14.19 15.28 -17.61
C PHE A 250 -14.88 14.86 -18.92
N LEU A 251 -15.38 13.62 -18.99
CA LEU A 251 -16.18 13.11 -20.11
C LEU A 251 -17.62 12.87 -19.67
N ALA A 252 -18.52 13.70 -20.17
CA ALA A 252 -19.95 13.55 -19.93
C ALA A 252 -20.53 12.35 -20.71
N ARG A 253 -21.66 11.80 -20.25
CA ARG A 253 -22.39 10.74 -20.95
C ARG A 253 -22.98 11.18 -22.31
N SER A 254 -23.10 12.48 -22.54
CA SER A 254 -23.43 13.06 -23.85
C SER A 254 -22.29 12.97 -24.87
N GLY A 255 -21.09 12.55 -24.45
CA GLY A 255 -19.88 12.55 -25.27
C GLY A 255 -19.14 13.89 -25.28
N GLU A 256 -19.60 14.90 -24.53
CA GLU A 256 -18.83 16.14 -24.34
C GLU A 256 -17.61 15.85 -23.46
N LEU A 257 -16.41 15.98 -24.05
CA LEU A 257 -15.14 15.88 -23.36
C LEU A 257 -14.63 17.29 -23.06
N LEU A 258 -14.31 17.56 -21.80
CA LEU A 258 -13.79 18.82 -21.32
C LEU A 258 -12.39 18.63 -20.76
N TYR A 259 -11.52 19.61 -20.96
CA TYR A 259 -10.17 19.63 -20.45
C TYR A 259 -9.79 21.02 -19.93
N HIS A 260 -9.14 21.07 -18.76
CA HIS A 260 -8.47 22.26 -18.25
C HIS A 260 -6.97 22.14 -18.56
N PRO A 261 -6.43 22.90 -19.53
CA PRO A 261 -5.02 22.78 -19.90
C PRO A 261 -4.07 23.18 -18.78
N LEU A 262 -2.88 22.57 -18.77
CA LEU A 262 -1.78 23.06 -17.96
C LEU A 262 -1.32 24.44 -18.44
N PRO A 263 -0.73 25.28 -17.56
CA PRO A 263 -0.09 26.52 -17.98
C PRO A 263 0.94 26.26 -19.10
N GLY A 264 0.78 26.94 -20.24
CA GLY A 264 1.67 26.81 -21.40
C GLY A 264 1.32 25.69 -22.38
N GLU A 265 0.29 24.88 -22.11
CA GLU A 265 -0.16 23.82 -23.02
C GLU A 265 -1.06 24.39 -24.12
N ASP A 266 -0.61 24.28 -25.37
CA ASP A 266 -1.35 24.73 -26.55
C ASP A 266 -2.21 23.58 -27.12
N MET A 267 -3.51 23.62 -26.82
CA MET A 267 -4.47 22.63 -27.29
C MET A 267 -4.71 22.64 -28.80
N THR A 268 -4.28 23.66 -29.54
CA THR A 268 -4.35 23.65 -31.01
C THR A 268 -3.29 22.74 -31.64
N GLN A 269 -2.23 22.43 -30.89
CA GLN A 269 -1.12 21.56 -31.30
C GLN A 269 -1.05 20.27 -30.48
N ALA A 270 -1.81 20.18 -29.38
CA ALA A 270 -1.73 19.05 -28.46
C ALA A 270 -2.14 17.74 -29.13
N VAL A 271 -1.36 16.69 -28.86
CA VAL A 271 -1.73 15.32 -29.23
C VAL A 271 -2.53 14.73 -28.08
N VAL A 272 -3.83 14.54 -28.29
CA VAL A 272 -4.74 13.96 -27.30
C VAL A 272 -5.12 12.55 -27.70
N VAL A 273 -4.85 11.57 -26.84
CA VAL A 273 -5.09 10.14 -27.10
C VAL A 273 -6.03 9.56 -26.05
N ALA A 274 -7.08 8.89 -26.51
CA ALA A 274 -8.00 8.11 -25.67
C ALA A 274 -7.89 6.61 -26.02
N PRO A 275 -7.84 5.71 -25.03
CA PRO A 275 -7.74 4.28 -25.27
C PRO A 275 -9.08 3.68 -25.71
N VAL A 276 -9.06 2.55 -26.43
CA VAL A 276 -10.27 1.83 -26.87
C VAL A 276 -10.27 0.33 -26.55
N THR A 277 -9.17 -0.21 -26.02
CA THR A 277 -9.03 -1.62 -25.66
C THR A 277 -8.32 -1.76 -24.31
N GLU A 278 -8.63 -2.81 -23.55
CA GLU A 278 -7.98 -3.12 -22.27
C GLU A 278 -6.67 -3.90 -22.43
N LYS A 279 -6.49 -4.56 -23.58
CA LYS A 279 -5.30 -5.38 -23.88
C LYS A 279 -4.82 -5.13 -25.30
N LEU A 280 -3.52 -5.31 -25.51
CA LEU A 280 -2.83 -5.15 -26.79
C LEU A 280 -2.39 -6.50 -27.37
N LEU A 281 -1.99 -7.44 -26.51
CA LEU A 281 -1.56 -8.78 -26.91
C LEU A 281 -2.08 -9.82 -25.92
N THR A 282 -2.68 -10.88 -26.44
CA THR A 282 -3.04 -12.07 -25.67
C THR A 282 -2.50 -13.31 -26.36
N CYS A 283 -1.76 -14.14 -25.62
CA CYS A 283 -1.18 -15.38 -26.11
C CYS A 283 -1.74 -16.57 -25.33
N ASP A 284 -2.21 -17.61 -26.04
CA ASP A 284 -2.67 -18.86 -25.46
C ASP A 284 -2.09 -20.08 -26.16
N GLY A 285 -1.31 -20.89 -25.44
CA GLY A 285 -0.73 -22.11 -25.99
C GLY A 285 0.40 -21.87 -27.01
N VAL A 286 0.92 -20.64 -27.07
CA VAL A 286 1.90 -20.20 -28.08
C VAL A 286 3.30 -20.61 -27.67
N GLN A 287 4.11 -21.01 -28.65
CA GLN A 287 5.52 -21.34 -28.43
C GLN A 287 6.47 -20.68 -29.43
N HIS A 288 7.71 -20.41 -29.00
CA HIS A 288 8.81 -19.96 -29.88
C HIS A 288 8.50 -18.69 -30.69
N VAL A 289 7.96 -17.67 -30.01
CA VAL A 289 7.65 -16.36 -30.60
C VAL A 289 8.45 -15.27 -29.89
N ALA A 290 8.98 -14.31 -30.65
CA ALA A 290 9.68 -13.15 -30.12
C ALA A 290 9.10 -11.83 -30.62
N PHE A 291 9.14 -10.81 -29.77
CA PHE A 291 8.91 -9.40 -30.09
C PHE A 291 10.19 -8.62 -29.82
N ASP A 292 10.67 -7.86 -30.79
CA ASP A 292 11.95 -7.14 -30.71
C ASP A 292 11.82 -5.67 -31.14
N GLY A 293 12.00 -4.76 -30.20
CA GLY A 293 11.94 -3.31 -30.45
C GLY A 293 10.52 -2.71 -30.55
N ILE A 294 9.48 -3.49 -30.27
CA ILE A 294 8.09 -3.04 -30.42
C ILE A 294 7.64 -2.23 -29.19
N THR A 295 7.06 -1.05 -29.42
CA THR A 295 6.33 -0.30 -28.39
C THR A 295 4.88 -0.78 -28.34
N PHE A 296 4.35 -1.01 -27.14
CA PHE A 296 2.95 -1.31 -26.87
C PHE A 296 2.37 -0.16 -26.04
N SER A 297 1.31 0.50 -26.51
CA SER A 297 0.76 1.67 -25.80
C SER A 297 -0.75 1.78 -25.77
N HIS A 298 -1.25 2.51 -24.78
CA HIS A 298 -2.64 2.95 -24.62
C HIS A 298 -3.62 1.78 -24.43
N THR A 299 -3.71 1.30 -23.18
CA THR A 299 -4.85 0.46 -22.75
C THR A 299 -5.73 1.18 -21.76
N GLN A 300 -7.00 0.82 -21.73
CA GLN A 300 -7.95 1.33 -20.75
C GLN A 300 -8.17 0.36 -19.60
N PHE A 301 -8.73 0.91 -18.52
CA PHE A 301 -9.46 0.14 -17.52
C PHE A 301 -10.80 0.82 -17.29
N LEU A 302 -11.90 0.10 -17.50
CA LEU A 302 -13.25 0.60 -17.26
C LEU A 302 -13.77 0.06 -15.93
N TYR A 303 -14.16 0.95 -15.03
CA TYR A 303 -14.68 0.55 -13.72
C TYR A 303 -16.10 0.03 -13.87
N GLY A 304 -16.32 -1.19 -13.37
CA GLY A 304 -17.63 -1.83 -13.38
C GLY A 304 -18.71 -1.11 -12.55
N PRO A 305 -19.95 -1.63 -12.53
CA PRO A 305 -21.07 -1.01 -11.83
C PRO A 305 -20.92 -0.95 -10.30
N SER A 306 -20.08 -1.80 -9.70
CA SER A 306 -19.67 -1.70 -8.29
C SER A 306 -18.33 -0.98 -8.09
N GLY A 307 -17.64 -0.67 -9.19
CA GLY A 307 -16.26 -0.22 -9.18
C GLY A 307 -15.28 -1.39 -9.14
N HIS A 308 -14.12 -1.21 -8.51
CA HIS A 308 -13.06 -2.20 -8.34
C HIS A 308 -12.61 -2.26 -6.87
N HIS A 309 -12.52 -3.48 -6.32
CA HIS A 309 -12.10 -3.70 -4.93
C HIS A 309 -10.92 -4.66 -4.90
N ASP A 310 -9.73 -4.13 -4.63
CA ASP A 310 -8.51 -4.92 -4.55
C ASP A 310 -8.27 -5.44 -3.12
N GLY A 311 -7.68 -6.64 -3.03
CA GLY A 311 -7.26 -7.22 -1.75
C GLY A 311 -5.81 -6.89 -1.40
N GLN A 312 -4.93 -6.97 -2.37
CA GLN A 312 -3.49 -6.74 -2.22
C GLN A 312 -2.87 -6.79 -3.62
N ALA A 313 -1.79 -6.02 -3.83
CA ALA A 313 -0.98 -6.06 -5.04
C ALA A 313 -1.74 -5.77 -6.36
N ALA A 314 -2.93 -5.18 -6.32
CA ALA A 314 -3.81 -5.08 -7.49
C ALA A 314 -4.00 -6.44 -8.20
N ALA A 315 -4.07 -7.53 -7.42
CA ALA A 315 -3.92 -8.89 -7.93
C ALA A 315 -5.05 -9.35 -8.87
N ASN A 316 -6.18 -8.65 -8.86
CA ASN A 316 -7.30 -8.90 -9.77
C ASN A 316 -7.27 -8.01 -11.03
N VAL A 317 -6.26 -7.17 -11.20
CA VAL A 317 -6.08 -6.29 -12.36
C VAL A 317 -5.28 -7.02 -13.44
N GLY A 318 -5.81 -7.03 -14.67
CA GLY A 318 -5.13 -7.63 -15.83
C GLY A 318 -3.91 -6.84 -16.31
N ALA A 319 -3.34 -7.28 -17.43
CA ALA A 319 -2.19 -6.62 -18.06
C ALA A 319 -2.45 -6.26 -19.53
N ALA A 320 -1.69 -5.28 -20.06
CA ALA A 320 -1.73 -4.92 -21.47
C ALA A 320 -1.29 -6.07 -22.38
N ILE A 321 -0.36 -6.90 -21.89
CA ILE A 321 0.11 -8.14 -22.53
C ILE A 321 -0.13 -9.30 -21.57
N GLU A 322 -0.90 -10.31 -21.99
CA GLU A 322 -1.19 -11.50 -21.18
C GLU A 322 -0.82 -12.78 -21.90
N LEU A 323 -0.14 -13.68 -21.17
CA LEU A 323 0.32 -14.97 -21.67
C LEU A 323 -0.23 -16.09 -20.79
N GLU A 324 -0.81 -17.10 -21.43
CA GLU A 324 -1.26 -18.33 -20.79
C GLU A 324 -0.76 -19.55 -21.57
N ARG A 325 -0.34 -20.61 -20.87
CA ARG A 325 0.13 -21.87 -21.48
C ARG A 325 1.23 -21.67 -22.53
N CYS A 326 2.04 -20.63 -22.36
CA CYS A 326 3.04 -20.21 -23.33
C CYS A 326 4.44 -20.70 -22.97
N GLN A 327 5.25 -21.02 -23.98
CA GLN A 327 6.63 -21.45 -23.75
C GLN A 327 7.60 -20.77 -24.72
N ASN A 328 8.81 -20.42 -24.29
CA ASN A 328 9.80 -19.79 -25.19
C ASN A 328 9.27 -18.50 -25.85
N ILE A 329 8.57 -17.66 -25.10
CA ILE A 329 8.14 -16.34 -25.57
C ILE A 329 9.16 -15.29 -25.11
N ARG A 330 9.57 -14.42 -26.03
CA ARG A 330 10.62 -13.42 -25.77
C ARG A 330 10.15 -12.02 -26.10
N PHE A 331 10.31 -11.09 -25.17
CA PHE A 331 10.15 -9.66 -25.39
C PHE A 331 11.52 -9.02 -25.19
N LEU A 332 12.10 -8.50 -26.27
CA LEU A 332 13.45 -7.95 -26.30
C LEU A 332 13.37 -6.48 -26.72
N ASN A 333 14.09 -5.59 -26.03
CA ASN A 333 14.19 -4.18 -26.41
C ASN A 333 12.81 -3.48 -26.56
N CYS A 334 11.78 -3.97 -25.85
CA CYS A 334 10.41 -3.49 -26.01
C CYS A 334 10.13 -2.29 -25.11
N GLU A 335 9.10 -1.53 -25.44
CA GLU A 335 8.55 -0.49 -24.56
C GLU A 335 7.07 -0.82 -24.29
N VAL A 336 6.62 -0.75 -23.04
CA VAL A 336 5.20 -0.88 -22.68
C VAL A 336 4.80 0.33 -21.87
N LYS A 337 3.89 1.16 -22.38
CA LYS A 337 3.52 2.41 -21.73
C LYS A 337 2.06 2.78 -21.83
N HIS A 338 1.64 3.76 -21.01
CA HIS A 338 0.29 4.31 -21.07
C HIS A 338 -0.77 3.22 -20.87
N THR A 339 -0.60 2.38 -19.84
CA THR A 339 -1.50 1.23 -19.61
C THR A 339 -2.59 1.56 -18.59
N GLY A 340 -3.72 0.88 -18.70
CA GLY A 340 -4.78 0.87 -17.69
C GLY A 340 -4.50 -0.11 -16.54
N GLY A 341 -3.81 -1.22 -16.80
CA GLY A 341 -3.46 -2.24 -15.82
C GLY A 341 -1.96 -2.47 -15.70
N TYR A 342 -1.56 -3.70 -15.38
CA TYR A 342 -0.15 -4.10 -15.46
C TYR A 342 0.38 -4.05 -16.89
N ALA A 343 1.70 -3.99 -17.09
CA ALA A 343 2.29 -4.03 -18.43
C ALA A 343 2.28 -5.46 -19.02
N VAL A 344 2.83 -6.44 -18.31
CA VAL A 344 2.95 -7.83 -18.79
C VAL A 344 2.53 -8.83 -17.71
N TRP A 345 1.82 -9.89 -18.08
CA TRP A 345 1.49 -11.00 -17.19
C TRP A 345 1.80 -12.36 -17.83
N PHE A 346 2.79 -13.05 -17.28
CA PHE A 346 3.03 -14.48 -17.49
C PHE A 346 2.16 -15.27 -16.52
N ARG A 347 0.94 -15.61 -16.94
CA ARG A 347 -0.15 -15.98 -16.01
C ARG A 347 -0.08 -17.42 -15.53
N THR A 348 -0.62 -18.36 -16.28
CA THR A 348 -0.68 -19.79 -15.90
C THR A 348 0.05 -20.63 -16.91
N ALA A 349 0.70 -21.71 -16.44
CA ALA A 349 1.42 -22.68 -17.27
C ALA A 349 2.42 -22.02 -18.25
N CYS A 350 3.02 -20.90 -17.87
CA CYS A 350 4.04 -20.25 -18.68
C CYS A 350 5.43 -20.77 -18.30
N ALA A 351 6.28 -21.04 -19.28
CA ALA A 351 7.61 -21.58 -19.05
C ALA A 351 8.67 -20.99 -20.00
N ASP A 352 9.93 -20.97 -19.55
CA ASP A 352 11.10 -20.68 -20.37
C ASP A 352 10.97 -19.40 -21.21
N SER A 353 10.41 -18.34 -20.63
CA SER A 353 10.04 -17.11 -21.34
C SER A 353 10.71 -15.89 -20.68
N GLU A 354 10.91 -14.83 -21.45
CA GLU A 354 11.70 -13.70 -21.00
C GLU A 354 11.17 -12.34 -21.46
N LEU A 355 11.36 -11.35 -20.59
CA LEU A 355 11.26 -9.92 -20.86
C LEU A 355 12.64 -9.33 -20.54
N ARG A 356 13.35 -8.86 -21.57
CA ARG A 356 14.71 -8.34 -21.42
C ARG A 356 14.87 -6.95 -22.00
N HIS A 357 15.71 -6.15 -21.34
CA HIS A 357 16.17 -4.87 -21.83
C HIS A 357 15.02 -3.96 -22.30
N SER A 358 13.93 -3.94 -21.51
CA SER A 358 12.67 -3.31 -21.90
C SER A 358 12.27 -2.18 -20.94
N TYR A 359 11.57 -1.17 -21.45
CA TYR A 359 11.14 0.00 -20.67
C TYR A 359 9.63 -0.01 -20.42
N LEU A 360 9.22 -0.07 -19.16
CA LEU A 360 7.83 -0.14 -18.73
C LEU A 360 7.54 1.12 -17.90
N HIS A 361 6.65 2.00 -18.38
CA HIS A 361 6.38 3.28 -17.70
C HIS A 361 4.97 3.81 -17.92
N ASP A 362 4.53 4.74 -17.07
CA ASP A 362 3.17 5.25 -16.98
C ASP A 362 2.13 4.13 -16.94
N LEU A 363 2.14 3.38 -15.83
CA LEU A 363 1.38 2.15 -15.66
C LEU A 363 0.21 2.36 -14.71
N GLY A 364 -1.01 2.05 -15.17
CA GLY A 364 -2.20 2.10 -14.32
C GLY A 364 -2.11 1.11 -13.16
N GLY A 365 -1.61 -0.09 -13.43
CA GLY A 365 -1.16 -1.07 -12.45
C GLY A 365 0.37 -1.06 -12.31
N GLY A 366 0.98 -2.24 -12.26
CA GLY A 366 2.42 -2.39 -12.09
C GLY A 366 3.17 -2.84 -13.34
N GLY A 367 4.43 -3.21 -13.19
CA GLY A 367 5.27 -3.68 -14.31
C GLY A 367 4.89 -5.08 -14.76
N VAL A 368 5.41 -6.09 -14.05
CA VAL A 368 5.32 -7.49 -14.48
C VAL A 368 4.61 -8.34 -13.44
N ARG A 369 3.70 -9.19 -13.91
CA ARG A 369 3.08 -10.26 -13.12
C ARG A 369 3.61 -11.63 -13.55
N ILE A 370 3.90 -12.49 -12.59
CA ILE A 370 4.37 -13.85 -12.82
C ILE A 370 3.57 -14.82 -11.95
N GLY A 371 2.94 -15.81 -12.58
CA GLY A 371 2.04 -16.75 -11.90
C GLY A 371 0.62 -16.22 -11.72
N ASP A 372 -0.30 -17.11 -11.39
CA ASP A 372 -1.67 -16.79 -10.99
C ASP A 372 -1.80 -16.80 -9.46
N ILE A 373 -2.79 -16.09 -8.92
CA ILE A 373 -3.14 -16.11 -7.50
C ILE A 373 -3.96 -17.34 -7.11
N LYS A 374 -4.53 -18.03 -8.10
CA LYS A 374 -5.12 -19.34 -7.90
C LYS A 374 -4.00 -20.36 -7.71
N MET A 375 -4.05 -21.12 -6.61
CA MET A 375 -3.09 -22.18 -6.33
C MET A 375 -2.99 -23.16 -7.53
N PRO A 376 -1.82 -23.31 -8.15
CA PRO A 376 -1.62 -24.20 -9.29
C PRO A 376 -1.37 -25.65 -8.85
N ASP A 377 -1.50 -26.56 -9.80
CA ASP A 377 -0.86 -27.88 -9.78
C ASP A 377 0.44 -27.86 -10.60
N ASP A 378 1.12 -29.00 -10.70
CA ASP A 378 2.39 -29.11 -11.42
C ASP A 378 2.30 -28.76 -12.92
N GLN A 379 1.12 -28.92 -13.55
CA GLN A 379 0.92 -28.62 -14.97
C GLN A 379 0.62 -27.13 -15.22
N THR A 380 0.07 -26.46 -14.22
CA THR A 380 -0.40 -25.07 -14.32
C THR A 380 0.53 -24.06 -13.65
N LEU A 381 1.57 -24.54 -12.97
CA LEU A 381 2.62 -23.73 -12.36
C LEU A 381 3.43 -23.00 -13.43
N THR A 382 3.46 -21.67 -13.33
CA THR A 382 4.36 -20.84 -14.12
C THR A 382 5.78 -20.91 -13.54
N HIS A 383 6.80 -21.07 -14.38
CA HIS A 383 8.18 -21.21 -13.91
C HIS A 383 9.21 -20.75 -14.95
N HIS A 384 10.47 -20.56 -14.54
CA HIS A 384 11.56 -20.21 -15.46
C HIS A 384 11.26 -18.97 -16.31
N ILE A 385 10.64 -17.97 -15.68
CA ILE A 385 10.39 -16.65 -16.29
C ILE A 385 11.54 -15.72 -15.92
N ILE A 386 12.12 -15.05 -16.91
CA ILE A 386 13.22 -14.11 -16.74
C ILE A 386 12.74 -12.68 -17.01
N VAL A 387 12.87 -11.81 -16.03
CA VAL A 387 12.74 -10.34 -16.17
C VAL A 387 14.11 -9.76 -15.89
N ASP A 388 14.80 -9.31 -16.94
CA ASP A 388 16.22 -8.96 -16.84
C ASP A 388 16.53 -7.64 -17.53
N ASP A 389 17.36 -6.81 -16.90
CA ASP A 389 17.83 -5.54 -17.49
C ASP A 389 16.71 -4.54 -17.85
N CYS A 390 15.57 -4.61 -17.16
CA CYS A 390 14.40 -3.78 -17.45
C CYS A 390 14.37 -2.50 -16.60
N ILE A 391 13.77 -1.45 -17.14
CA ILE A 391 13.43 -0.22 -16.41
C ILE A 391 11.91 -0.25 -16.18
N ILE A 392 11.47 -0.22 -14.92
CA ILE A 392 10.06 -0.32 -14.52
C ILE A 392 9.72 0.87 -13.63
N HIS A 393 9.12 1.89 -14.23
CA HIS A 393 8.84 3.17 -13.57
C HIS A 393 7.36 3.54 -13.60
N GLU A 394 7.02 4.55 -12.80
CA GLU A 394 5.72 5.22 -12.83
C GLU A 394 4.51 4.26 -12.68
N GLY A 395 4.57 3.39 -11.67
CA GLY A 395 3.55 2.37 -11.40
C GLY A 395 2.45 2.80 -10.41
N GLY A 396 1.30 2.14 -10.51
CA GLY A 396 0.17 2.27 -9.61
C GLY A 396 -0.71 3.50 -9.86
N ARG A 397 -0.69 4.06 -11.08
CA ARG A 397 -1.36 5.34 -11.39
C ARG A 397 -2.88 5.28 -11.34
N LEU A 398 -3.46 4.08 -11.42
CA LEU A 398 -4.88 3.81 -11.19
C LEU A 398 -5.09 2.87 -10.00
N PHE A 399 -4.16 1.94 -9.78
CA PHE A 399 -4.20 0.96 -8.70
C PHE A 399 -2.97 1.13 -7.81
N PRO A 400 -3.02 2.01 -6.80
CA PRO A 400 -1.86 2.34 -5.99
C PRO A 400 -1.19 1.14 -5.31
N SER A 401 -1.94 0.06 -5.07
CA SER A 401 -1.42 -1.19 -4.48
C SER A 401 -0.60 -2.05 -5.44
N ALA A 402 -0.51 -1.71 -6.72
CA ALA A 402 0.25 -2.50 -7.68
C ALA A 402 1.77 -2.45 -7.43
N CYS A 403 2.47 -3.52 -7.79
CA CYS A 403 3.90 -3.68 -7.57
C CYS A 403 4.72 -3.55 -8.87
N GLY A 404 5.99 -3.18 -8.77
CA GLY A 404 6.89 -3.15 -9.93
C GLY A 404 6.99 -4.54 -10.55
N VAL A 405 7.23 -5.55 -9.71
CA VAL A 405 7.04 -6.96 -10.04
C VAL A 405 6.18 -7.63 -8.98
N PHE A 406 5.13 -8.33 -9.41
CA PHE A 406 4.29 -9.16 -8.57
C PHE A 406 4.39 -10.64 -9.00
N LEU A 407 5.09 -11.44 -8.20
CA LEU A 407 5.23 -12.87 -8.38
C LEU A 407 4.30 -13.60 -7.40
N ALA A 408 3.20 -14.15 -7.91
CA ALA A 408 2.21 -14.88 -7.11
C ALA A 408 2.66 -16.33 -6.87
N HIS A 409 1.98 -17.31 -7.48
CA HIS A 409 2.41 -18.71 -7.48
C HIS A 409 3.28 -19.01 -8.71
N ALA A 410 4.60 -18.91 -8.55
CA ALA A 410 5.59 -19.25 -9.59
C ALA A 410 6.95 -19.67 -8.98
N ALA A 411 7.70 -20.51 -9.69
CA ALA A 411 8.97 -21.06 -9.21
C ALA A 411 10.10 -20.85 -10.21
N ASP A 412 11.35 -20.91 -9.76
CA ASP A 412 12.54 -20.89 -10.63
C ASP A 412 12.59 -19.66 -11.55
N CYS A 413 12.00 -18.54 -11.15
CA CYS A 413 11.97 -17.30 -11.92
C CYS A 413 13.10 -16.35 -11.49
N GLU A 414 13.51 -15.47 -12.40
CA GLU A 414 14.57 -14.49 -12.18
C GLU A 414 14.05 -13.08 -12.46
N VAL A 415 14.26 -12.17 -11.50
CA VAL A 415 14.10 -10.72 -11.68
C VAL A 415 15.45 -10.10 -11.34
N THR A 416 16.22 -9.75 -12.37
CA THR A 416 17.61 -9.35 -12.19
C THR A 416 18.00 -8.10 -12.95
N HIS A 417 18.92 -7.32 -12.40
CA HIS A 417 19.42 -6.10 -13.04
C HIS A 417 18.31 -5.13 -13.50
N CYS A 418 17.19 -5.09 -12.78
CA CYS A 418 16.10 -4.18 -13.09
C CYS A 418 16.25 -2.88 -12.27
N ASP A 419 15.90 -1.77 -12.90
CA ASP A 419 15.73 -0.48 -12.25
C ASP A 419 14.22 -0.27 -12.01
N ILE A 420 13.80 -0.28 -10.74
CA ILE A 420 12.40 -0.32 -10.33
C ILE A 420 12.14 0.86 -9.39
N GLY A 421 11.29 1.79 -9.80
CA GLY A 421 11.05 2.97 -8.97
C GLY A 421 9.85 3.81 -9.38
N ASP A 422 9.55 4.82 -8.55
CA ASP A 422 8.38 5.68 -8.71
C ASP A 422 7.04 4.91 -8.74
N LEU A 423 6.85 4.04 -7.75
CA LEU A 423 5.57 3.35 -7.51
C LEU A 423 4.93 3.81 -6.20
N PHE A 424 3.60 3.77 -6.11
CA PHE A 424 2.86 4.12 -4.89
C PHE A 424 2.84 3.01 -3.82
N TYR A 425 3.47 1.87 -4.09
CA TYR A 425 3.54 0.73 -3.17
C TYR A 425 4.88 -0.02 -3.35
N THR A 426 4.86 -1.34 -3.33
CA THR A 426 6.03 -2.22 -3.23
C THR A 426 6.78 -2.34 -4.56
N GLY A 427 8.12 -2.42 -4.51
CA GLY A 427 8.96 -2.67 -5.67
C GLY A 427 8.79 -4.10 -6.19
N ILE A 428 9.17 -5.09 -5.39
CA ILE A 428 9.02 -6.51 -5.69
C ILE A 428 8.20 -7.20 -4.59
N SER A 429 7.08 -7.83 -4.97
CA SER A 429 6.26 -8.68 -4.10
C SER A 429 6.31 -10.13 -4.57
N ALA A 430 6.68 -11.06 -3.68
CA ALA A 430 6.91 -12.46 -4.02
C ALA A 430 6.22 -13.42 -3.03
N GLY A 431 5.37 -14.30 -3.56
CA GLY A 431 4.60 -15.28 -2.80
C GLY A 431 3.14 -14.88 -2.61
N TRP A 432 2.28 -15.87 -2.39
CA TRP A 432 0.82 -15.67 -2.26
C TRP A 432 0.17 -16.65 -1.25
N VAL A 433 0.93 -17.10 -0.24
CA VAL A 433 0.45 -18.00 0.82
C VAL A 433 0.69 -17.36 2.19
N TRP A 434 -0.36 -16.94 2.87
CA TRP A 434 -0.27 -16.46 4.25
C TRP A 434 -0.03 -17.62 5.21
N GLY A 435 1.11 -17.58 5.90
CA GLY A 435 1.53 -18.58 6.89
C GLY A 435 2.33 -19.76 6.30
N TYR A 436 2.46 -20.84 7.09
CA TYR A 436 3.40 -21.94 6.80
C TYR A 436 2.85 -23.07 5.92
N LYS A 437 1.71 -22.87 5.26
CA LYS A 437 1.14 -23.87 4.35
C LYS A 437 2.05 -24.12 3.15
N HIS A 438 1.78 -25.20 2.41
CA HIS A 438 2.49 -25.45 1.16
C HIS A 438 2.40 -24.23 0.23
N SER A 439 3.54 -23.85 -0.32
CA SER A 439 3.69 -22.78 -1.30
C SER A 439 4.56 -23.30 -2.45
N PRO A 440 4.13 -23.13 -3.71
CA PRO A 440 4.95 -23.46 -4.87
C PRO A 440 6.02 -22.39 -5.14
N THR A 441 5.96 -21.23 -4.49
CA THR A 441 6.81 -20.08 -4.78
C THR A 441 8.23 -20.25 -4.25
N LYS A 442 9.10 -20.94 -5.00
CA LYS A 442 10.44 -21.36 -4.53
C LYS A 442 11.53 -21.13 -5.57
N ARG A 443 12.78 -21.07 -5.10
CA ARG A 443 13.99 -20.96 -5.93
C ARG A 443 13.96 -19.78 -6.91
N ASN A 444 13.30 -18.70 -6.52
CA ASN A 444 13.25 -17.47 -7.31
C ASN A 444 14.48 -16.60 -6.99
N ARG A 445 14.94 -15.82 -7.96
CA ARG A 445 16.12 -14.95 -7.80
C ARG A 445 15.71 -13.50 -8.01
N PHE A 446 15.86 -12.68 -6.98
CA PHE A 446 15.62 -11.24 -7.01
C PHE A 446 16.96 -10.54 -6.76
N ASP A 447 17.85 -10.58 -7.75
CA ASP A 447 19.26 -10.23 -7.57
C ASP A 447 19.67 -9.00 -8.39
N TYR A 448 20.59 -8.19 -7.89
CA TYR A 448 21.18 -7.04 -8.61
C TYR A 448 20.16 -5.98 -9.06
N ASN A 449 19.02 -5.82 -8.39
CA ASN A 449 18.04 -4.79 -8.74
C ASN A 449 18.34 -3.47 -8.01
N HIS A 450 18.00 -2.36 -8.65
CA HIS A 450 17.96 -1.05 -8.02
C HIS A 450 16.49 -0.71 -7.78
N ILE A 451 16.07 -0.65 -6.51
CA ILE A 451 14.67 -0.49 -6.11
C ILE A 451 14.55 0.81 -5.32
N HIS A 452 13.85 1.82 -5.85
CA HIS A 452 13.92 3.15 -5.26
C HIS A 452 12.66 4.00 -5.36
N HIS A 453 12.53 4.99 -4.49
CA HIS A 453 11.49 6.03 -4.56
C HIS A 453 10.08 5.44 -4.61
N LEU A 454 9.73 4.75 -3.53
CA LEU A 454 8.50 3.98 -3.42
C LEU A 454 7.54 4.56 -2.39
N GLY A 455 6.25 4.26 -2.57
CA GLY A 455 5.17 4.51 -1.62
C GLY A 455 4.61 5.94 -1.63
N TRP A 456 5.46 6.97 -1.74
CA TRP A 456 5.07 8.38 -1.87
C TRP A 456 4.05 8.88 -0.82
N GLY A 457 3.96 8.24 0.35
CA GLY A 457 2.96 8.58 1.37
C GLY A 457 1.51 8.22 0.99
N VAL A 458 1.31 7.39 -0.04
CA VAL A 458 -0.03 7.00 -0.53
C VAL A 458 -0.58 5.83 0.28
N LEU A 459 0.14 4.72 0.36
CA LEU A 459 -0.27 3.51 1.09
C LEU A 459 0.67 3.21 2.28
N SER A 460 0.34 2.15 3.03
CA SER A 460 1.07 1.62 4.18
C SER A 460 1.29 0.12 4.03
N ASP A 461 2.02 -0.50 4.96
CA ASP A 461 2.30 -1.94 4.99
C ASP A 461 3.00 -2.47 3.73
N MET A 462 4.13 -1.85 3.40
CA MET A 462 4.84 -2.06 2.14
C MET A 462 6.35 -2.11 2.33
N GLY A 463 7.09 -2.57 1.32
CA GLY A 463 8.55 -2.48 1.32
C GLY A 463 9.18 -2.40 -0.06
N GLY A 464 10.51 -2.26 -0.10
CA GLY A 464 11.28 -2.42 -1.35
C GLY A 464 11.13 -3.84 -1.88
N PHE A 465 11.43 -4.82 -1.03
CA PHE A 465 11.07 -6.22 -1.20
C PHE A 465 10.00 -6.63 -0.17
N TYR A 466 9.01 -7.39 -0.61
CA TYR A 466 7.97 -8.01 0.20
C TYR A 466 7.89 -9.52 -0.09
N GLY A 467 8.02 -10.36 0.94
CA GLY A 467 7.93 -11.81 0.85
C GLY A 467 6.75 -12.40 1.63
N LEU A 468 6.12 -13.45 1.10
CA LEU A 468 4.99 -14.13 1.74
C LEU A 468 5.07 -15.66 1.58
N GLY A 469 4.89 -16.39 2.69
CA GLY A 469 4.83 -17.85 2.68
C GLY A 469 6.17 -18.56 2.46
N ARG A 470 6.11 -19.88 2.26
CA ARG A 470 7.34 -20.68 2.11
C ARG A 470 8.00 -20.46 0.76
N SER A 471 9.29 -20.14 0.78
CA SER A 471 10.05 -19.75 -0.42
C SER A 471 11.49 -20.27 -0.41
N GLU A 472 11.67 -21.54 -0.04
CA GLU A 472 12.99 -22.12 0.11
C GLU A 472 13.84 -22.00 -1.17
N GLY A 473 15.11 -21.61 -1.00
CA GLY A 473 16.06 -21.42 -2.09
C GLY A 473 15.90 -20.08 -2.84
N THR A 474 14.99 -19.22 -2.41
CA THR A 474 14.82 -17.87 -2.99
C THR A 474 15.90 -16.93 -2.51
N THR A 475 16.47 -16.13 -3.40
CA THR A 475 17.53 -15.15 -3.10
C THR A 475 17.07 -13.71 -3.32
N ILE A 476 17.50 -12.83 -2.42
CA ILE A 476 17.46 -11.37 -2.57
C ILE A 476 18.89 -10.90 -2.39
N ASN A 477 19.62 -10.72 -3.48
CA ASN A 477 21.08 -10.60 -3.44
C ASN A 477 21.61 -9.39 -4.21
N HIS A 478 22.60 -8.65 -3.67
CA HIS A 478 23.22 -7.50 -4.36
C HIS A 478 22.24 -6.39 -4.82
N ASN A 479 21.09 -6.25 -4.17
CA ASN A 479 20.16 -5.17 -4.49
C ASN A 479 20.56 -3.86 -3.81
N HIS A 480 20.24 -2.75 -4.46
CA HIS A 480 20.30 -1.41 -3.88
C HIS A 480 18.87 -0.93 -3.65
N VAL A 481 18.44 -0.82 -2.39
CA VAL A 481 17.06 -0.46 -2.02
C VAL A 481 17.08 0.86 -1.27
N HIS A 482 16.40 1.90 -1.75
CA HIS A 482 16.37 3.17 -1.02
C HIS A 482 15.18 4.08 -1.28
N ASP A 483 14.98 5.07 -0.41
CA ASP A 483 13.88 6.03 -0.50
C ASP A 483 12.51 5.32 -0.54
N VAL A 484 12.22 4.57 0.54
CA VAL A 484 10.96 3.83 0.70
C VAL A 484 10.10 4.53 1.74
N GLY A 485 9.04 5.20 1.31
CA GLY A 485 8.13 5.97 2.17
C GLY A 485 6.77 5.29 2.35
N SER A 486 6.07 5.56 3.45
CA SER A 486 4.70 5.11 3.69
C SER A 486 3.84 6.22 4.30
N TYR A 487 2.52 6.03 4.31
CA TYR A 487 1.60 6.98 4.94
C TYR A 487 1.61 6.89 6.46
N ARG A 488 1.35 5.71 7.03
CA ARG A 488 1.13 5.54 8.47
C ARG A 488 2.15 4.63 9.11
N TYR A 489 2.38 3.48 8.48
CA TYR A 489 3.35 2.49 8.91
C TYR A 489 3.80 1.67 7.69
N GLY A 490 4.90 0.96 7.85
CA GLY A 490 5.58 0.29 6.75
C GLY A 490 6.49 1.24 5.96
N GLY A 491 6.80 0.86 4.72
CA GLY A 491 7.90 1.47 4.00
C GLY A 491 9.22 0.92 4.52
N TRP A 492 9.31 -0.41 4.57
CA TRP A 492 10.50 -1.15 4.97
C TRP A 492 11.42 -1.37 3.77
N GLY A 493 12.70 -1.63 4.03
CA GLY A 493 13.63 -2.01 2.97
C GLY A 493 13.36 -3.44 2.48
N LEU A 494 13.71 -4.42 3.32
CA LEU A 494 13.46 -5.84 3.09
C LEU A 494 12.42 -6.35 4.10
N TYR A 495 11.24 -6.73 3.61
CA TYR A 495 10.10 -7.14 4.42
C TYR A 495 9.74 -8.61 4.18
N THR A 496 9.88 -9.43 5.22
CA THR A 496 9.42 -10.82 5.25
C THR A 496 8.13 -10.94 6.07
N ASP A 497 7.01 -10.96 5.36
CA ASP A 497 5.68 -11.05 5.93
C ASP A 497 5.28 -12.52 6.20
N GLU A 498 4.02 -12.74 6.57
CA GLU A 498 3.42 -13.96 7.08
C GLU A 498 3.94 -15.27 6.46
N GLY A 499 4.71 -16.02 7.25
CA GLY A 499 5.15 -17.36 6.91
C GLY A 499 6.36 -17.42 5.97
N SER A 500 6.96 -16.28 5.61
CA SER A 500 8.21 -16.19 4.87
C SER A 500 9.23 -17.20 5.40
N THR A 501 9.64 -18.16 4.58
CA THR A 501 10.49 -19.27 5.02
C THR A 501 11.61 -19.58 4.04
N GLY A 502 12.83 -19.75 4.55
CA GLY A 502 13.97 -20.26 3.79
C GLY A 502 14.49 -19.29 2.73
N VAL A 503 14.26 -17.99 2.93
CA VAL A 503 14.71 -16.93 2.03
C VAL A 503 16.11 -16.46 2.42
N THR A 504 17.00 -16.30 1.45
CA THR A 504 18.36 -15.81 1.70
C THR A 504 18.54 -14.39 1.16
N MET A 505 18.85 -13.45 2.05
CA MET A 505 19.01 -12.02 1.77
C MET A 505 20.44 -11.59 2.07
N MET A 506 21.25 -11.35 1.04
CA MET A 506 22.66 -11.05 1.24
C MET A 506 23.23 -9.97 0.31
N HIS A 507 24.31 -9.31 0.73
CA HIS A 507 25.02 -8.28 -0.05
C HIS A 507 24.15 -7.11 -0.51
N ASN A 508 22.98 -6.89 0.11
CA ASN A 508 22.12 -5.77 -0.24
C ASN A 508 22.61 -4.50 0.46
N VAL A 509 22.42 -3.37 -0.21
CA VAL A 509 22.58 -2.03 0.38
C VAL A 509 21.20 -1.41 0.48
N VAL A 510 20.72 -1.22 1.70
CA VAL A 510 19.35 -0.82 1.98
C VAL A 510 19.39 0.43 2.84
N HIS A 511 18.83 1.54 2.36
CA HIS A 511 18.89 2.78 3.11
C HIS A 511 17.75 3.77 2.90
N ASP A 512 17.60 4.71 3.85
CA ASP A 512 16.58 5.75 3.79
C ASP A 512 15.17 5.14 3.63
N THR A 513 14.64 4.60 4.73
CA THR A 513 13.31 3.96 4.80
C THR A 513 12.46 4.69 5.84
N SER A 514 11.14 4.82 5.64
CA SER A 514 10.26 5.45 6.63
C SER A 514 10.11 4.61 7.90
N GLU A 515 10.25 3.29 7.77
CA GLU A 515 10.32 2.33 8.88
C GLU A 515 11.73 1.69 8.96
N SER A 516 11.82 0.48 9.51
CA SER A 516 13.06 -0.31 9.55
C SER A 516 13.57 -0.72 8.17
N THR A 517 14.89 -0.77 8.02
CA THR A 517 15.53 -1.25 6.79
C THR A 517 15.37 -2.77 6.62
N PHE A 518 15.23 -3.52 7.71
CA PHE A 518 14.80 -4.92 7.70
C PHE A 518 13.61 -5.17 8.63
N HIS A 519 12.65 -5.97 8.17
CA HIS A 519 11.50 -6.39 8.96
C HIS A 519 11.19 -7.87 8.76
N GLN A 520 11.10 -8.57 9.90
CA GLN A 520 10.42 -9.86 10.00
C GLN A 520 9.07 -9.68 10.70
N HIS A 521 7.96 -10.01 10.02
CA HIS A 521 6.68 -10.19 10.70
C HIS A 521 6.69 -11.49 11.50
N TYR A 522 6.39 -12.62 10.86
CA TYR A 522 6.68 -13.95 11.35
C TYR A 522 7.09 -14.86 10.20
N GLY A 523 8.03 -15.76 10.46
CA GLY A 523 8.68 -16.55 9.43
C GLY A 523 9.45 -17.72 10.01
N LYS A 524 10.23 -18.40 9.18
CA LYS A 524 11.06 -19.52 9.61
C LYS A 524 12.33 -19.61 8.78
N TRP A 525 13.50 -19.61 9.42
CA TRP A 525 14.78 -19.79 8.73
C TRP A 525 15.03 -18.89 7.53
N ASN A 526 14.69 -17.61 7.66
CA ASN A 526 15.22 -16.60 6.74
C ASN A 526 16.65 -16.24 7.14
N GLN A 527 17.54 -16.08 6.17
CA GLN A 527 18.96 -15.80 6.38
C GLN A 527 19.25 -14.40 5.88
N ILE A 528 19.72 -13.52 6.75
CA ILE A 528 19.99 -12.12 6.46
C ILE A 528 21.45 -11.85 6.81
N SER A 529 22.32 -11.81 5.82
CA SER A 529 23.75 -11.63 6.09
C SER A 529 24.51 -10.81 5.08
N GLN A 530 25.62 -10.21 5.48
CA GLN A 530 26.48 -9.41 4.60
C GLN A 530 25.77 -8.19 3.98
N ASN A 531 24.74 -7.64 4.63
CA ASN A 531 24.03 -6.46 4.14
C ASN A 531 24.52 -5.18 4.81
N ILE A 532 24.38 -4.06 4.10
CA ILE A 532 24.47 -2.72 4.68
C ILE A 532 23.04 -2.22 4.85
N PHE A 533 22.68 -1.91 6.09
CA PHE A 533 21.39 -1.36 6.49
C PHE A 533 21.62 0.02 7.08
N ALA A 534 21.03 1.05 6.49
CA ALA A 534 21.33 2.42 6.86
C ALA A 534 20.11 3.35 6.94
N TYR A 535 20.00 4.18 7.97
CA TYR A 535 19.05 5.31 8.00
C TYR A 535 17.56 4.93 7.86
N GLY A 536 17.10 3.91 8.58
CA GLY A 536 15.66 3.75 8.83
C GLY A 536 15.16 4.83 9.80
N LYS A 537 14.07 5.53 9.44
CA LYS A 537 13.60 6.71 10.18
C LYS A 537 13.02 6.37 11.56
N LYS A 538 12.26 5.29 11.68
CA LYS A 538 11.65 4.90 12.97
C LYS A 538 12.53 3.94 13.78
N ALA A 539 13.25 3.04 13.10
CA ALA A 539 14.15 2.04 13.67
C ALA A 539 14.99 1.43 12.54
N GLN A 540 15.88 0.48 12.84
CA GLN A 540 16.71 -0.19 11.83
C GLN A 540 16.28 -1.64 11.59
N ILE A 541 15.90 -2.34 12.67
CA ILE A 541 15.51 -3.75 12.64
C ILE A 541 14.15 -3.89 13.32
N GLN A 542 13.21 -4.58 12.68
CA GLN A 542 11.89 -4.85 13.25
C GLN A 542 11.58 -6.34 13.30
N ARG A 543 10.99 -6.77 14.41
CA ARG A 543 10.43 -8.11 14.60
C ARG A 543 9.04 -7.99 15.21
N SER A 544 7.99 -8.42 14.51
CA SER A 544 6.61 -8.20 14.98
C SER A 544 6.06 -9.34 15.83
N ARG A 545 6.41 -10.59 15.55
CA ARG A 545 5.84 -11.74 16.25
C ARG A 545 6.89 -12.77 16.67
N PRO A 546 6.98 -13.07 17.97
CA PRO A 546 7.80 -14.17 18.47
C PRO A 546 7.29 -15.54 18.03
N GLU A 547 8.20 -16.43 17.63
CA GLU A 547 7.89 -17.80 17.21
C GLU A 547 8.76 -18.81 17.98
N LYS A 548 8.24 -20.03 18.23
CA LYS A 548 8.97 -21.08 18.98
C LYS A 548 10.11 -21.69 18.17
N HIS A 549 9.90 -21.89 16.87
CA HIS A 549 10.99 -22.19 15.95
C HIS A 549 11.72 -20.90 15.59
N ALA A 550 12.92 -21.05 15.07
CA ALA A 550 13.73 -19.92 14.75
C ALA A 550 13.23 -19.17 13.51
N SER A 551 12.95 -17.88 13.70
CA SER A 551 12.35 -17.03 12.66
C SER A 551 13.36 -16.67 11.57
N PHE A 552 14.54 -16.21 11.98
CA PHE A 552 15.62 -15.78 11.08
C PHE A 552 16.99 -15.90 11.75
N ALA A 553 18.03 -15.84 10.93
CA ALA A 553 19.41 -15.58 11.32
C ALA A 553 19.88 -14.25 10.69
N TYR A 554 20.37 -13.33 11.51
CA TYR A 554 20.81 -11.99 11.13
C TYR A 554 22.28 -11.79 11.47
N GLU A 555 23.15 -11.99 10.49
CA GLU A 555 24.57 -12.23 10.72
C GLU A 555 25.48 -11.38 9.85
N ASN A 556 26.60 -10.90 10.38
CA ASN A 556 27.60 -10.19 9.58
C ASN A 556 27.00 -9.01 8.79
N ASN A 557 26.06 -8.27 9.38
CA ASN A 557 25.50 -7.07 8.75
C ASN A 557 26.15 -5.81 9.33
N ILE A 558 26.19 -4.74 8.55
CA ILE A 558 26.52 -3.40 9.02
C ILE A 558 25.21 -2.62 9.17
N VAL A 559 24.95 -2.10 10.36
CA VAL A 559 23.74 -1.33 10.70
C VAL A 559 24.15 0.07 11.16
N ILE A 560 23.82 1.09 10.36
CA ILE A 560 24.15 2.49 10.64
C ILE A 560 22.94 3.40 10.63
N TYR A 561 22.92 4.42 11.49
CA TYR A 561 21.76 5.28 11.64
C TYR A 561 22.09 6.56 12.39
N ASP A 562 21.18 7.53 12.42
CA ASP A 562 21.32 8.81 13.15
C ASP A 562 20.17 9.07 14.14
N GLN A 563 19.17 8.19 14.18
CA GLN A 563 18.03 8.23 15.08
C GLN A 563 18.30 7.45 16.38
N PRO A 564 17.50 7.60 17.46
CA PRO A 564 17.79 6.91 18.72
C PRO A 564 17.44 5.41 18.73
N VAL A 565 16.63 4.93 17.80
CA VAL A 565 16.05 3.57 17.88
C VAL A 565 16.76 2.60 16.94
N LEU A 566 17.32 1.53 17.52
CA LEU A 566 17.89 0.40 16.78
C LEU A 566 16.81 -0.66 16.47
N LEU A 567 16.20 -1.20 17.52
CA LEU A 567 15.21 -2.27 17.45
C LEU A 567 13.78 -1.72 17.61
N ASN A 568 12.91 -2.00 16.65
CA ASN A 568 11.49 -1.67 16.75
C ASN A 568 10.72 -2.77 17.50
N GLY A 569 9.73 -2.36 18.31
CA GLY A 569 8.91 -3.26 19.10
C GLY A 569 9.18 -3.10 20.60
N THR A 570 8.79 -4.10 21.38
CA THR A 570 8.92 -4.12 22.84
C THR A 570 9.81 -5.28 23.30
N TRP A 571 10.09 -5.38 24.60
CA TRP A 571 10.75 -6.54 25.19
C TRP A 571 10.10 -7.87 24.79
N TYR A 572 8.76 -7.91 24.64
CA TYR A 572 8.07 -9.13 24.23
C TYR A 572 8.50 -9.60 22.84
N ASN A 573 8.73 -8.66 21.91
CA ASN A 573 9.15 -8.95 20.54
C ASN A 573 10.56 -9.53 20.44
N TRP A 574 11.43 -9.22 21.39
CA TRP A 574 12.87 -9.46 21.29
C TRP A 574 13.39 -10.46 22.35
N GLU A 575 12.78 -10.53 23.53
CA GLU A 575 13.17 -11.45 24.60
C GLU A 575 12.43 -12.79 24.56
N THR A 576 11.45 -12.92 23.66
CA THR A 576 10.69 -14.17 23.50
C THR A 576 10.84 -14.77 22.10
N GLY A 577 10.61 -16.08 21.99
CA GLY A 577 10.76 -16.84 20.76
C GLY A 577 12.22 -17.09 20.36
N THR A 578 12.43 -17.65 19.17
CA THR A 578 13.74 -18.13 18.71
C THR A 578 14.16 -17.38 17.44
N TYR A 579 15.39 -16.89 17.41
CA TYR A 579 16.05 -16.23 16.27
C TYR A 579 17.56 -16.15 16.56
N GLU A 580 18.36 -15.77 15.58
CA GLU A 580 19.81 -15.64 15.73
C GLU A 580 20.27 -14.25 15.27
N MET A 581 21.13 -13.61 16.06
CA MET A 581 21.87 -12.40 15.68
C MET A 581 23.31 -12.59 16.12
N ARG A 582 24.30 -12.26 15.27
CA ARG A 582 25.73 -12.37 15.60
C ARG A 582 26.63 -11.64 14.61
N ASN A 583 27.85 -11.30 15.04
CA ASN A 583 28.90 -10.70 14.20
C ASN A 583 28.47 -9.42 13.45
N ASN A 584 27.49 -8.69 13.95
CA ASN A 584 27.00 -7.46 13.35
C ASN A 584 27.84 -6.25 13.80
N ILE A 585 27.91 -5.22 12.97
CA ILE A 585 28.48 -3.92 13.33
C ILE A 585 27.34 -2.92 13.48
N TYR A 586 27.30 -2.26 14.63
CA TYR A 586 26.34 -1.19 14.92
C TYR A 586 27.06 0.15 15.05
N TRP A 587 26.54 1.17 14.39
CA TRP A 587 27.10 2.52 14.53
C TRP A 587 26.03 3.60 14.42
N ASN A 588 25.93 4.44 15.44
CA ASN A 588 25.12 5.64 15.38
C ASN A 588 25.98 6.84 14.93
N THR A 589 25.72 7.32 13.73
CA THR A 589 26.44 8.42 13.07
C THR A 589 26.24 9.77 13.74
N ALA A 590 25.17 9.95 14.54
CA ALA A 590 24.95 11.16 15.33
C ALA A 590 25.71 11.14 16.68
N GLY A 591 26.47 10.08 16.97
CA GLY A 591 27.21 9.93 18.22
C GLY A 591 26.33 9.55 19.43
N LEU A 592 25.07 9.17 19.19
CA LEU A 592 24.21 8.65 20.24
C LEU A 592 24.67 7.25 20.68
N PRO A 593 24.47 6.87 21.96
CA PRO A 593 24.74 5.51 22.39
C PRO A 593 23.91 4.49 21.58
N VAL A 594 24.55 3.41 21.13
CA VAL A 594 23.84 2.27 20.54
C VAL A 594 23.14 1.52 21.67
N GLN A 595 21.81 1.62 21.71
CA GLN A 595 20.96 0.99 22.72
C GLN A 595 20.09 -0.09 22.05
N PHE A 596 20.10 -1.26 22.68
CA PHE A 596 19.13 -2.34 22.48
C PHE A 596 17.95 -2.12 23.45
N ILE A 597 17.07 -3.12 23.60
CA ILE A 597 15.92 -3.01 24.52
C ILE A 597 16.41 -2.80 25.96
N ASP A 598 16.27 -1.56 26.45
CA ASP A 598 16.61 -1.09 27.80
C ASP A 598 18.08 -1.31 28.24
N THR A 599 19.01 -1.56 27.31
CA THR A 599 20.42 -1.83 27.63
C THR A 599 21.37 -1.59 26.46
N ASP A 600 22.69 -1.54 26.71
CA ASP A 600 23.72 -1.46 25.67
C ASP A 600 24.03 -2.85 25.06
N LEU A 601 24.96 -2.92 24.10
CA LEU A 601 25.32 -4.19 23.45
C LEU A 601 25.83 -5.26 24.43
N ALA A 602 26.65 -4.88 25.43
CA ALA A 602 27.22 -5.84 26.37
C ALA A 602 26.14 -6.41 27.29
N GLY A 603 25.22 -5.56 27.77
CA GLY A 603 24.05 -5.99 28.52
C GLY A 603 23.10 -6.84 27.69
N TRP A 604 22.90 -6.50 26.41
CA TRP A 604 22.08 -7.28 25.48
C TRP A 604 22.63 -8.70 25.28
N GLN A 605 23.94 -8.81 25.02
CA GLN A 605 24.64 -10.08 24.89
C GLN A 605 24.54 -10.92 26.17
N ALA A 606 24.78 -10.31 27.34
CA ALA A 606 24.69 -11.00 28.62
C ALA A 606 23.27 -11.46 28.96
N LYS A 607 22.25 -10.66 28.62
CA LYS A 607 20.84 -10.94 28.93
C LYS A 607 20.25 -12.00 28.02
N THR A 608 20.57 -11.96 26.73
CA THR A 608 19.86 -12.75 25.70
C THR A 608 20.70 -13.86 25.07
N GLY A 609 22.03 -13.75 25.12
CA GLY A 609 22.94 -14.61 24.35
C GLY A 609 22.95 -14.32 22.84
N HIS A 610 22.21 -13.31 22.38
CA HIS A 610 22.26 -12.84 21.00
C HIS A 610 23.41 -11.86 20.78
N ASP A 611 23.70 -11.60 19.52
CA ASP A 611 24.74 -10.69 19.05
C ASP A 611 26.15 -11.06 19.52
N GLU A 612 26.43 -12.33 19.76
CA GLU A 612 27.79 -12.81 20.01
C GLU A 612 28.72 -12.38 18.86
N GLY A 613 29.89 -11.83 19.20
CA GLY A 613 30.85 -11.32 18.23
C GLY A 613 30.47 -10.00 17.55
N SER A 614 29.26 -9.47 17.78
CA SER A 614 28.87 -8.14 17.30
C SER A 614 29.64 -7.05 18.04
N VAL A 615 29.83 -5.89 17.39
CA VAL A 615 30.57 -4.74 17.96
C VAL A 615 29.88 -3.41 17.66
N VAL A 616 30.11 -2.41 18.53
CA VAL A 616 29.78 -1.01 18.25
C VAL A 616 31.04 -0.31 17.74
N ALA A 617 31.10 0.02 16.46
CA ALA A 617 32.27 0.62 15.83
C ALA A 617 31.92 1.36 14.52
N ASP A 618 32.62 2.45 14.23
CA ASP A 618 32.56 3.11 12.91
C ASP A 618 33.05 2.12 11.82
N PRO A 619 32.22 1.78 10.82
CA PRO A 619 32.60 0.88 9.74
C PRO A 619 33.63 1.49 8.77
N LEU A 620 33.95 2.78 8.88
CA LEU A 620 34.91 3.50 8.03
C LEU A 620 34.49 3.52 6.55
N PHE A 621 33.29 4.02 6.28
CA PHE A 621 32.85 4.28 4.90
C PHE A 621 33.65 5.41 4.22
N GLU A 622 33.67 5.41 2.88
CA GLU A 622 34.33 6.45 2.07
C GLU A 622 33.70 7.83 2.30
N ASP A 623 32.37 7.96 2.14
CA ASP A 623 31.63 9.20 2.39
C ASP A 623 30.17 8.89 2.80
N VAL A 624 29.97 8.61 4.09
CA VAL A 624 28.66 8.21 4.64
C VAL A 624 27.58 9.29 4.48
N ALA A 625 27.98 10.57 4.51
CA ALA A 625 27.07 11.71 4.37
C ALA A 625 26.45 11.76 2.97
N LYS A 626 27.16 11.25 1.95
CA LYS A 626 26.66 11.12 0.57
C LYS A 626 26.15 9.71 0.25
N ARG A 627 25.93 8.86 1.27
CA ARG A 627 25.54 7.45 1.09
C ARG A 627 26.53 6.64 0.25
N ASP A 628 27.81 7.03 0.25
CA ASP A 628 28.88 6.23 -0.34
C ASP A 628 29.37 5.19 0.67
N PHE A 629 28.72 4.03 0.64
CA PHE A 629 28.95 2.93 1.58
C PHE A 629 30.11 2.01 1.19
N ARG A 630 31.03 2.45 0.33
CA ARG A 630 32.28 1.72 0.10
C ARG A 630 33.14 1.75 1.37
N LEU A 631 33.75 0.63 1.72
CA LEU A 631 34.55 0.50 2.95
C LEU A 631 36.02 0.86 2.71
N LYS A 632 36.61 1.65 3.61
CA LYS A 632 38.04 1.89 3.65
C LYS A 632 38.80 0.63 4.06
N LYS A 633 40.06 0.54 3.64
CA LYS A 633 40.93 -0.65 3.80
C LYS A 633 41.07 -1.13 5.25
N ASP A 634 41.03 -0.23 6.22
CA ASP A 634 41.23 -0.48 7.65
C ASP A 634 39.92 -0.73 8.42
N SER A 635 38.79 -0.75 7.72
CA SER A 635 37.45 -1.00 8.26
C SER A 635 37.41 -2.20 9.21
N PRO A 636 36.77 -2.07 10.40
CA PRO A 636 36.54 -3.21 11.28
C PRO A 636 35.66 -4.28 10.62
N ALA A 637 34.74 -3.89 9.72
CA ALA A 637 33.89 -4.82 8.99
C ALA A 637 34.71 -5.82 8.16
N LEU A 638 35.70 -5.34 7.43
CA LEU A 638 36.58 -6.19 6.63
C LEU A 638 37.36 -7.18 7.50
N LYS A 639 37.78 -6.77 8.70
CA LYS A 639 38.47 -7.64 9.67
C LYS A 639 37.55 -8.73 10.25
N MET A 640 36.25 -8.46 10.32
CA MET A 640 35.20 -9.41 10.73
C MET A 640 34.70 -10.30 9.58
N GLY A 641 35.32 -10.22 8.40
CA GLY A 641 34.95 -11.03 7.23
C GLY A 641 33.71 -10.52 6.49
N PHE A 642 33.37 -9.24 6.66
CA PHE A 642 32.30 -8.62 5.89
C PHE A 642 32.64 -8.55 4.40
N ILE A 643 31.68 -8.89 3.54
CA ILE A 643 31.78 -8.78 2.08
C ILE A 643 30.73 -7.76 1.64
N SER A 644 31.17 -6.62 1.10
CA SER A 644 30.24 -5.57 0.65
C SER A 644 29.61 -5.89 -0.69
N GLY A 645 28.32 -5.59 -0.83
CA GLY A 645 27.69 -5.41 -2.14
C GLY A 645 28.25 -4.17 -2.86
N ASP A 646 28.26 -4.21 -4.18
CA ASP A 646 28.63 -3.09 -5.05
C ASP A 646 27.39 -2.52 -5.73
N VAL A 647 26.90 -1.39 -5.24
CA VAL A 647 25.69 -0.72 -5.76
C VAL A 647 25.81 -0.33 -7.23
N LYS A 648 27.02 -0.22 -7.80
CA LYS A 648 27.20 0.07 -9.24
C LYS A 648 26.77 -1.09 -10.13
N GLN A 649 26.62 -2.29 -9.56
CA GLN A 649 26.16 -3.50 -10.25
C GLN A 649 24.64 -3.70 -10.11
N SER A 650 24.00 -2.98 -9.17
CA SER A 650 22.56 -2.96 -9.00
C SER A 650 21.89 -2.12 -10.10
N GLY A 651 20.72 -2.55 -10.54
CA GLY A 651 19.99 -1.93 -11.64
C GLY A 651 20.51 -2.37 -13.00
N VAL A 652 20.13 -1.60 -14.03
CA VAL A 652 20.41 -1.96 -15.42
C VAL A 652 21.90 -1.98 -15.76
N ARG A 653 22.27 -2.86 -16.68
CA ARG A 653 23.66 -3.08 -17.10
C ARG A 653 24.15 -1.96 -18.03
N GLY A 654 25.48 -1.83 -18.09
CA GLY A 654 26.17 -0.85 -18.93
C GLY A 654 27.22 -0.03 -18.17
N ASP A 655 28.01 0.73 -18.90
CA ASP A 655 28.94 1.71 -18.30
C ASP A 655 28.28 3.09 -18.14
N GLU A 656 29.03 4.08 -17.64
CA GLU A 656 28.54 5.46 -17.46
C GLU A 656 28.16 6.17 -18.78
N LYS A 657 28.58 5.63 -19.94
CA LYS A 657 28.23 6.15 -21.26
C LYS A 657 26.97 5.51 -21.82
N SER A 658 26.51 4.40 -21.25
CA SER A 658 25.29 3.68 -21.63
C SER A 658 24.08 4.60 -21.66
N GLN A 659 23.38 4.63 -22.81
CA GLN A 659 22.11 5.35 -22.91
C GLN A 659 21.02 4.70 -22.06
N TRP A 660 21.11 3.39 -21.82
CA TRP A 660 20.16 2.67 -20.99
C TRP A 660 20.27 3.05 -19.51
N ARG A 661 21.49 3.13 -18.97
CA ARG A 661 21.73 3.68 -17.61
C ARG A 661 21.32 5.14 -17.50
N LYS A 662 21.55 5.94 -18.54
CA LYS A 662 21.08 7.33 -18.59
C LYS A 662 19.56 7.42 -18.58
N LEU A 663 18.86 6.51 -19.25
CA LEU A 663 17.40 6.45 -19.23
C LEU A 663 16.91 6.10 -17.81
N ALA A 664 17.45 5.04 -17.19
CA ALA A 664 17.11 4.63 -15.83
C ALA A 664 17.30 5.78 -14.82
N THR A 665 18.44 6.47 -14.91
CA THR A 665 18.78 7.61 -14.03
C THR A 665 18.21 8.95 -14.47
N SER A 666 17.44 9.02 -15.57
CA SER A 666 16.88 10.27 -16.06
C SER A 666 15.75 10.79 -15.17
N LEU A 667 15.09 9.90 -14.44
CA LEU A 667 14.13 10.27 -13.41
C LEU A 667 14.87 10.66 -12.12
N SER A 668 14.67 11.89 -11.68
CA SER A 668 15.26 12.41 -10.45
C SER A 668 14.16 12.88 -9.49
N PHE A 669 14.23 12.43 -8.25
CA PHE A 669 13.24 12.73 -7.22
C PHE A 669 13.88 13.41 -5.99
N PRO A 670 14.59 14.54 -6.17
CA PRO A 670 15.35 15.19 -5.09
C PRO A 670 14.46 15.68 -3.94
N LYS A 671 13.15 15.78 -4.17
CA LYS A 671 12.14 16.19 -3.18
C LYS A 671 11.30 15.01 -2.67
N PHE A 672 11.71 13.77 -2.92
CA PHE A 672 10.95 12.58 -2.55
C PHE A 672 10.44 12.65 -1.12
N TRP A 673 11.33 12.81 -0.15
CA TRP A 673 10.93 12.83 1.26
C TRP A 673 10.00 13.98 1.64
N GLN A 674 10.12 15.13 0.96
CA GLN A 674 9.21 16.26 1.14
C GLN A 674 7.83 15.97 0.53
N GLN A 675 7.79 15.32 -0.63
CA GLN A 675 6.56 14.99 -1.35
C GLN A 675 5.90 13.70 -0.86
N SER A 676 6.63 12.87 -0.14
CA SER A 676 6.17 11.63 0.49
C SER A 676 5.88 11.83 1.97
N GLU A 677 5.91 13.06 2.49
CA GLU A 677 5.47 13.32 3.86
C GLU A 677 4.03 12.84 4.00
N PRO A 678 3.71 12.09 5.08
CA PRO A 678 2.34 11.66 5.33
C PRO A 678 1.37 12.83 5.26
N TRP A 679 0.28 12.63 4.53
CA TRP A 679 -0.76 13.64 4.42
C TRP A 679 -1.25 14.06 5.83
N PRO A 680 -1.48 15.36 6.09
CA PRO A 680 -1.84 15.84 7.42
C PRO A 680 -3.05 15.09 7.98
N ARG A 681 -2.87 14.49 9.16
CA ARG A 681 -3.97 13.80 9.82
C ARG A 681 -4.84 14.85 10.50
N PRO A 682 -6.17 14.76 10.38
CA PRO A 682 -7.04 15.59 11.18
C PRO A 682 -6.76 15.33 12.66
N PRO A 683 -6.77 16.36 13.52
CA PRO A 683 -6.69 16.17 14.96
C PRO A 683 -7.73 15.14 15.40
N TYR A 684 -7.31 14.19 16.23
CA TYR A 684 -8.27 13.26 16.80
C TYR A 684 -9.16 14.04 17.77
N GLU A 685 -10.46 13.96 17.56
CA GLU A 685 -11.47 14.52 18.44
C GLU A 685 -12.66 13.59 18.49
N VAL A 686 -13.34 13.59 19.63
CA VAL A 686 -14.67 12.99 19.78
C VAL A 686 -15.63 14.13 20.08
N ASN A 687 -16.73 14.18 19.34
CA ASN A 687 -17.84 15.07 19.58
C ASN A 687 -19.11 14.32 19.15
N GLU A 688 -19.64 13.53 20.09
CA GLU A 688 -20.73 12.60 19.82
C GLU A 688 -21.85 12.72 20.85
N ASP A 689 -23.04 12.98 20.33
CA ASP A 689 -24.34 12.86 20.98
C ASP A 689 -24.98 11.47 20.73
N PHE A 690 -24.25 10.57 20.06
CA PHE A 690 -24.69 9.22 19.66
C PHE A 690 -25.92 9.15 18.75
N GLU A 691 -26.56 10.27 18.39
CA GLU A 691 -27.75 10.34 17.54
C GLU A 691 -27.51 9.78 16.13
N ASN A 692 -26.27 9.94 15.65
CA ASN A 692 -25.86 9.47 14.33
C ASN A 692 -25.27 8.06 14.36
N MET A 693 -25.38 7.32 15.46
CA MET A 693 -24.96 5.91 15.56
C MET A 693 -26.17 5.01 15.71
N GLY A 694 -26.11 3.82 15.11
CA GLY A 694 -27.17 2.83 15.24
C GLY A 694 -27.23 2.18 16.60
N LEU A 695 -28.33 1.47 16.87
CA LEU A 695 -28.55 0.71 18.11
C LEU A 695 -27.65 -0.54 18.17
N SER A 696 -26.34 -0.31 18.28
CA SER A 696 -25.27 -1.31 18.24
C SER A 696 -24.16 -0.90 19.22
N PHE A 697 -23.10 -1.69 19.32
CA PHE A 697 -21.87 -1.20 19.98
C PHE A 697 -21.42 0.12 19.33
N PRO A 698 -20.82 1.05 20.09
CA PRO A 698 -20.37 2.35 19.56
C PRO A 698 -19.31 2.13 18.49
N ILE A 699 -19.21 3.02 17.51
CA ILE A 699 -18.17 2.92 16.48
C ILE A 699 -17.45 4.26 16.31
N LEU A 700 -16.37 4.42 17.08
CA LEU A 700 -15.48 5.57 17.01
C LEU A 700 -14.05 5.19 16.63
N PRO A 701 -13.32 6.08 15.93
CA PRO A 701 -11.91 5.88 15.67
C PRO A 701 -11.11 5.74 16.98
N LEU A 702 -10.09 4.87 16.99
CA LEU A 702 -9.19 4.64 18.14
C LEU A 702 -9.88 4.20 19.45
N GLN A 703 -11.04 3.55 19.35
CA GLN A 703 -11.72 2.97 20.50
C GLN A 703 -11.28 1.53 20.81
N GLU A 704 -11.49 1.09 22.04
CA GLU A 704 -11.47 -0.32 22.45
C GLU A 704 -12.70 -0.60 23.31
N VAL A 705 -13.41 -1.68 23.01
CA VAL A 705 -14.57 -2.17 23.77
C VAL A 705 -14.26 -3.56 24.28
N ARG A 706 -14.55 -3.82 25.56
CA ARG A 706 -14.45 -5.18 26.13
C ARG A 706 -15.66 -5.49 27.02
N TRP A 707 -16.16 -6.71 26.84
CA TRP A 707 -17.20 -7.35 27.64
C TRP A 707 -17.06 -8.89 27.43
N GLN A 708 -17.66 -9.72 28.29
CA GLN A 708 -17.44 -11.16 28.37
C GLN A 708 -18.59 -12.02 27.85
N ASN A 709 -19.66 -11.41 27.33
CA ASN A 709 -20.87 -12.07 26.82
C ASN A 709 -21.59 -12.90 27.90
N LYS A 710 -21.54 -12.48 29.16
CA LYS A 710 -22.20 -13.13 30.30
C LYS A 710 -23.49 -12.41 30.72
N GLY A 711 -24.02 -11.56 29.85
CA GLY A 711 -25.14 -10.66 30.11
C GLY A 711 -24.72 -9.21 30.27
N ASP A 712 -23.41 -8.95 30.27
CA ASP A 712 -22.79 -7.64 30.17
C ASP A 712 -22.77 -7.13 28.72
N SER A 713 -22.77 -5.81 28.53
CA SER A 713 -22.90 -5.20 27.21
C SER A 713 -22.46 -3.73 27.15
N ILE A 714 -22.09 -3.27 25.95
CA ILE A 714 -21.82 -1.85 25.63
C ILE A 714 -22.54 -1.53 24.32
N TYR A 715 -23.61 -0.73 24.36
CA TYR A 715 -24.45 -0.42 23.21
C TYR A 715 -24.93 1.02 23.22
N VAL A 716 -25.01 1.63 22.04
CA VAL A 716 -25.88 2.78 21.81
C VAL A 716 -27.32 2.30 21.90
N VAL A 717 -28.13 2.97 22.70
CA VAL A 717 -29.52 2.62 23.02
C VAL A 717 -30.41 3.86 22.88
N ASP A 718 -31.72 3.68 22.81
CA ASP A 718 -32.73 4.73 22.76
C ASP A 718 -33.67 4.73 23.98
N ASP A 719 -33.24 4.12 25.10
CA ASP A 719 -34.04 4.03 26.33
C ASP A 719 -33.91 5.27 27.23
N GLN A 720 -32.72 5.87 27.28
CA GLN A 720 -32.38 7.08 28.04
C GLN A 720 -31.43 7.93 27.21
N ALA A 721 -31.55 9.25 27.31
CA ALA A 721 -30.59 10.19 26.73
C ALA A 721 -30.59 11.50 27.54
N ALA A 722 -29.46 12.20 27.56
CA ALA A 722 -29.34 13.53 28.14
C ALA A 722 -29.77 14.59 27.13
N SER A 723 -29.44 14.37 25.86
CA SER A 723 -29.91 15.13 24.71
C SER A 723 -30.44 14.19 23.63
N GLY A 724 -31.24 14.67 22.68
CA GLY A 724 -31.74 13.82 21.59
C GLY A 724 -32.60 12.63 22.04
N LYS A 725 -32.25 11.43 21.56
CA LYS A 725 -32.98 10.17 21.77
C LYS A 725 -32.06 8.99 22.11
N ARG A 726 -30.77 9.07 21.83
CA ARG A 726 -29.81 7.97 21.93
C ARG A 726 -28.69 8.33 22.89
N SER A 727 -28.14 7.32 23.55
CA SER A 727 -26.93 7.45 24.36
C SER A 727 -26.17 6.12 24.43
N LEU A 728 -24.93 6.14 24.92
CA LEU A 728 -24.13 4.93 25.11
C LEU A 728 -24.39 4.32 26.48
N LYS A 729 -24.91 3.09 26.52
CA LYS A 729 -25.17 2.32 27.74
C LYS A 729 -24.12 1.23 27.95
N LEU A 730 -23.59 1.17 29.17
CA LEU A 730 -22.75 0.07 29.65
C LEU A 730 -23.53 -0.70 30.72
N THR A 731 -23.70 -2.01 30.52
CA THR A 731 -24.45 -2.90 31.41
C THR A 731 -23.51 -3.96 31.97
N ASP A 732 -23.40 -4.03 33.29
CA ASP A 732 -22.62 -5.03 34.02
C ASP A 732 -23.40 -6.35 34.21
N ALA A 733 -22.74 -7.40 34.69
CA ALA A 733 -23.34 -8.68 35.00
C ALA A 733 -22.63 -9.41 36.16
N PRO A 734 -23.32 -10.32 36.88
CA PRO A 734 -22.65 -11.18 37.86
C PRO A 734 -21.63 -12.13 37.23
N GLY A 735 -20.53 -12.40 37.93
CA GLY A 735 -19.56 -13.45 37.57
C GLY A 735 -18.59 -13.11 36.42
N LEU A 736 -18.35 -11.82 36.17
CA LEU A 736 -17.31 -11.36 35.25
C LEU A 736 -15.91 -11.59 35.85
N ASP A 737 -15.00 -12.12 35.04
CA ASP A 737 -13.58 -12.30 35.36
C ASP A 737 -12.73 -11.97 34.11
N PRO A 738 -12.00 -10.84 34.11
CA PRO A 738 -11.82 -9.94 35.23
C PRO A 738 -13.09 -9.15 35.63
N THR A 739 -13.15 -8.66 36.87
CA THR A 739 -14.29 -7.89 37.40
C THR A 739 -14.33 -6.42 36.96
N TRP A 740 -13.43 -6.01 36.08
CA TRP A 740 -13.36 -4.66 35.50
C TRP A 740 -13.85 -4.63 34.04
N ASP A 741 -14.76 -5.54 33.71
CA ASP A 741 -15.57 -5.51 32.48
C ASP A 741 -17.04 -5.26 32.87
N PRO A 742 -17.86 -4.68 31.99
CA PRO A 742 -17.49 -4.13 30.70
C PRO A 742 -16.71 -2.81 30.82
N HIS A 743 -15.86 -2.51 29.83
CA HIS A 743 -15.21 -1.21 29.73
C HIS A 743 -15.14 -0.66 28.30
N TYR A 744 -15.29 0.66 28.22
CA TYR A 744 -15.18 1.44 27.00
C TYR A 744 -13.98 2.37 27.07
N VAL A 745 -13.14 2.35 26.04
CA VAL A 745 -11.85 3.04 26.02
C VAL A 745 -11.68 3.83 24.73
N LEU A 746 -11.09 5.01 24.85
CA LEU A 746 -10.58 5.83 23.75
C LEU A 746 -9.06 6.00 23.91
N LYS A 747 -8.32 5.92 22.79
CA LYS A 747 -6.85 6.06 22.77
C LYS A 747 -6.42 7.29 21.95
N PRO A 748 -6.65 8.51 22.46
CA PRO A 748 -6.46 9.75 21.68
C PRO A 748 -5.00 10.06 21.34
N GLY A 749 -4.05 9.66 22.19
CA GLY A 749 -2.62 9.91 21.99
C GLY A 749 -2.24 11.40 22.05
N PHE A 750 -2.95 12.21 22.82
CA PHE A 750 -2.66 13.64 22.95
C PHE A 750 -1.39 13.86 23.76
N LYS A 751 -0.39 14.51 23.17
CA LYS A 751 0.92 14.74 23.81
C LYS A 751 1.12 16.16 24.34
N GLU A 752 0.34 17.11 23.85
CA GLU A 752 0.45 18.52 24.18
C GLU A 752 -0.91 19.21 24.11
N GLY A 753 -0.94 20.49 24.49
CA GLY A 753 -2.16 21.31 24.51
C GLY A 753 -2.93 21.23 25.83
N VAL A 754 -4.18 21.68 25.77
CA VAL A 754 -5.12 21.67 26.88
C VAL A 754 -6.20 20.62 26.61
N LEU A 755 -6.18 19.54 27.38
CA LEU A 755 -7.25 18.55 27.38
C LEU A 755 -8.57 19.21 27.78
N LYS A 756 -9.59 19.03 26.94
CA LYS A 756 -10.99 19.27 27.27
C LYS A 756 -11.76 17.97 27.11
N LEU A 757 -12.28 17.47 28.23
CA LEU A 757 -13.17 16.31 28.29
C LEU A 757 -14.50 16.76 28.89
N SER A 758 -15.61 16.52 28.20
CA SER A 758 -16.96 16.75 28.72
C SER A 758 -17.84 15.56 28.36
N PHE A 759 -18.74 15.18 29.26
CA PHE A 759 -19.77 14.17 28.99
C PHE A 759 -20.91 14.30 29.99
N GLN A 760 -22.08 13.83 29.60
CA GLN A 760 -23.21 13.58 30.48
C GLN A 760 -23.14 12.14 30.98
N VAL A 761 -23.54 11.94 32.24
CA VAL A 761 -23.57 10.60 32.84
C VAL A 761 -24.84 10.37 33.65
N ARG A 762 -25.38 9.16 33.56
CA ARG A 762 -26.52 8.66 34.35
C ARG A 762 -26.18 7.27 34.86
N MET A 763 -26.60 6.93 36.08
CA MET A 763 -26.34 5.60 36.64
C MET A 763 -27.57 5.04 37.36
N GLU A 764 -27.77 3.72 37.25
CA GLU A 764 -28.78 3.01 38.03
C GLU A 764 -28.37 2.89 39.50
N LYS A 765 -29.35 2.53 40.34
CA LYS A 765 -29.08 2.17 41.73
C LYS A 765 -28.13 0.98 41.80
N GLY A 766 -27.04 1.15 42.55
CA GLY A 766 -26.03 0.11 42.75
C GLY A 766 -24.99 -0.01 41.63
N ALA A 767 -25.09 0.79 40.56
CA ALA A 767 -24.02 0.92 39.57
C ALA A 767 -22.73 1.44 40.22
N LYS A 768 -21.60 0.87 39.77
CA LYS A 768 -20.25 1.23 40.23
C LYS A 768 -19.31 1.23 39.05
N PHE A 769 -18.66 2.36 38.79
CA PHE A 769 -17.70 2.47 37.71
C PHE A 769 -16.71 3.60 37.99
N PHE A 770 -15.66 3.67 37.19
CA PHE A 770 -14.73 4.80 37.21
C PHE A 770 -14.42 5.30 35.81
N MET A 771 -14.03 6.55 35.73
CA MET A 771 -13.40 7.14 34.56
C MET A 771 -11.95 7.51 34.90
N GLU A 772 -11.03 7.22 33.99
CA GLU A 772 -9.61 7.47 34.20
C GLU A 772 -8.88 7.85 32.92
N CYS A 773 -8.01 8.85 33.04
CA CYS A 773 -7.00 9.23 32.05
C CYS A 773 -5.65 8.59 32.42
N ARG A 774 -4.96 7.97 31.46
CA ARG A 774 -3.61 7.38 31.64
C ARG A 774 -2.63 7.87 30.58
N GLY A 775 -1.36 7.94 30.96
CA GLY A 775 -0.23 8.14 30.06
C GLY A 775 0.22 6.83 29.40
N PRO A 776 1.22 6.88 28.50
CA PRO A 776 1.76 5.68 27.86
C PRO A 776 2.60 4.83 28.83
N GLY A 777 2.83 3.56 28.48
CA GLY A 777 3.78 2.67 29.16
C GLY A 777 3.15 1.65 30.13
N ASN A 778 4.02 0.83 30.74
CA ASN A 778 3.68 -0.09 31.82
C ASN A 778 4.87 -0.19 32.80
N PRO A 779 4.79 0.37 34.03
CA PRO A 779 3.64 1.07 34.61
C PRO A 779 3.30 2.36 33.86
N TYR A 780 2.02 2.73 33.81
CA TYR A 780 1.54 3.96 33.19
C TYR A 780 1.37 5.08 34.21
N PRO A 781 1.65 6.35 33.85
CA PRO A 781 1.31 7.49 34.70
C PRO A 781 -0.21 7.70 34.81
N ASN A 782 -0.73 7.95 36.01
CA ASN A 782 -2.16 8.19 36.25
C ASN A 782 -2.53 9.68 36.19
N GLY A 783 -3.48 10.02 35.32
CA GLY A 783 -4.01 11.36 35.10
C GLY A 783 -5.30 11.67 35.91
N PRO A 784 -6.14 12.61 35.43
CA PRO A 784 -7.47 12.87 35.98
C PRO A 784 -8.32 11.59 36.08
N GLY A 785 -9.11 11.48 37.15
CA GLY A 785 -9.99 10.33 37.34
C GLY A 785 -11.09 10.55 38.36
N LEU A 786 -12.21 9.88 38.14
CA LEU A 786 -13.44 9.96 38.94
C LEU A 786 -13.97 8.55 39.24
N THR A 787 -14.51 8.36 40.43
CA THR A 787 -15.26 7.15 40.82
C THR A 787 -16.73 7.51 41.04
N PHE A 788 -17.61 6.65 40.55
CA PHE A 788 -19.06 6.78 40.61
C PHE A 788 -19.60 5.59 41.39
N GLU A 789 -20.07 5.83 42.61
CA GLU A 789 -20.65 4.79 43.46
C GLU A 789 -21.51 5.40 44.57
N ASN A 790 -22.47 4.63 45.08
CA ASN A 790 -23.28 4.97 46.26
C ASN A 790 -23.93 6.37 46.18
N GLY A 791 -24.41 6.77 45.00
CA GLY A 791 -25.05 8.08 44.78
C GLY A 791 -24.09 9.27 44.88
N LYS A 792 -22.80 9.06 44.58
CA LYS A 792 -21.75 10.09 44.65
C LYS A 792 -20.81 10.02 43.46
N ILE A 793 -20.30 11.18 43.07
CA ILE A 793 -19.15 11.33 42.17
C ILE A 793 -17.98 11.78 43.03
N THR A 794 -16.89 11.01 43.05
CA THR A 794 -15.73 11.27 43.91
C THR A 794 -14.47 11.36 43.06
N GLU A 795 -13.68 12.40 43.29
CA GLU A 795 -12.33 12.50 42.72
C GLU A 795 -11.46 11.35 43.23
N ARG A 796 -10.71 10.66 42.35
CA ARG A 796 -10.13 9.34 42.68
C ARG A 796 -9.11 9.35 43.82
N ARG A 797 -8.49 10.49 44.16
CA ARG A 797 -7.66 10.64 45.38
C ARG A 797 -8.47 10.96 46.63
N GLY A 798 -9.80 10.94 46.53
CA GLY A 798 -10.76 10.99 47.62
C GLY A 798 -10.98 12.37 48.25
N LYS A 799 -10.45 13.45 47.64
CA LYS A 799 -10.46 14.77 48.28
C LYS A 799 -11.77 15.53 48.13
N GLN A 800 -12.49 15.30 47.03
CA GLN A 800 -13.73 16.00 46.70
C GLN A 800 -14.80 14.99 46.31
N SER A 801 -16.03 15.20 46.79
CA SER A 801 -17.17 14.33 46.50
C SER A 801 -18.44 15.14 46.36
N VAL A 802 -19.24 14.84 45.33
CA VAL A 802 -20.49 15.51 45.01
C VAL A 802 -21.62 14.49 45.06
N SER A 803 -22.76 14.87 45.66
CA SER A 803 -23.96 14.03 45.62
C SER A 803 -24.47 13.93 44.19
N PHE A 804 -24.73 12.71 43.75
CA PHE A 804 -25.22 12.39 42.41
C PHE A 804 -26.40 11.42 42.55
N PRO A 805 -27.64 11.94 42.58
CA PRO A 805 -28.82 11.11 42.73
C PRO A 805 -28.89 10.04 41.63
N GLU A 806 -29.20 8.81 42.03
CA GLU A 806 -29.43 7.70 41.10
C GLU A 806 -30.53 8.07 40.09
N ASN A 807 -30.42 7.60 38.85
CA ASN A 807 -31.40 7.87 37.80
C ASN A 807 -31.62 9.36 37.49
N THR A 808 -30.60 10.20 37.69
CA THR A 808 -30.54 11.58 37.18
C THR A 808 -29.30 11.75 36.31
N TRP A 809 -29.30 12.77 35.45
CA TRP A 809 -28.12 13.12 34.66
C TRP A 809 -27.17 14.04 35.42
N ALA A 810 -25.88 13.99 35.10
CA ALA A 810 -24.91 14.98 35.53
C ALA A 810 -23.93 15.29 34.40
N LYS A 811 -23.68 16.58 34.16
CA LYS A 811 -22.64 17.03 33.24
C LYS A 811 -21.30 17.06 33.97
N ILE A 812 -20.31 16.40 33.40
CA ILE A 812 -18.92 16.38 33.86
C ILE A 812 -18.07 17.16 32.87
N GLU A 813 -17.24 18.07 33.36
CA GLU A 813 -16.26 18.80 32.54
C GLU A 813 -14.89 18.75 33.21
N ILE A 814 -13.88 18.34 32.46
CA ILE A 814 -12.49 18.19 32.91
C ILE A 814 -11.59 19.00 31.99
N ARG A 815 -10.66 19.72 32.63
CA ARG A 815 -9.61 20.46 31.94
C ARG A 815 -8.24 20.14 32.54
N ALA A 816 -7.27 19.81 31.70
CA ALA A 816 -5.90 19.53 32.15
C ALA A 816 -4.87 20.00 31.12
N HIS A 817 -3.71 20.46 31.57
CA HIS A 817 -2.59 20.76 30.69
C HIS A 817 -1.78 19.50 30.39
N LEU A 818 -1.39 19.32 29.13
CA LEU A 818 -0.53 18.25 28.64
C LEU A 818 0.87 18.79 28.26
N GLY A 819 1.79 17.89 27.91
CA GLY A 819 3.14 18.20 27.46
C GLY A 819 3.97 18.92 28.52
N SER A 820 4.79 19.88 28.10
CA SER A 820 5.67 20.67 28.97
C SER A 820 4.93 21.54 30.00
N GLN A 821 3.64 21.79 29.79
CA GLN A 821 2.80 22.55 30.70
C GLN A 821 2.07 21.68 31.73
N ALA A 822 2.15 20.35 31.62
CA ALA A 822 1.58 19.45 32.60
C ALA A 822 2.29 19.62 33.96
N LYS A 823 1.50 19.91 35.01
CA LYS A 823 2.02 20.10 36.39
C LYS A 823 1.39 19.13 37.38
N GLY A 824 0.87 18.00 36.90
CA GLY A 824 0.09 17.07 37.71
C GLY A 824 -1.17 17.71 38.31
N LYS A 825 -1.75 18.70 37.62
CA LYS A 825 -2.93 19.45 38.06
C LYS A 825 -4.04 19.48 37.00
N TRP A 826 -5.28 19.49 37.45
CA TRP A 826 -6.47 19.52 36.60
C TRP A 826 -7.66 20.17 37.30
N ASP A 827 -8.64 20.60 36.52
CA ASP A 827 -9.86 21.25 36.97
C ASP A 827 -11.08 20.38 36.62
N LEU A 828 -12.09 20.43 37.49
CA LEU A 828 -13.31 19.63 37.40
C LEU A 828 -14.54 20.52 37.62
N LYS A 829 -15.55 20.38 36.77
CA LYS A 829 -16.90 20.87 37.02
C LYS A 829 -17.88 19.71 36.98
N ILE A 830 -18.80 19.69 37.94
CA ILE A 830 -19.89 18.72 38.02
C ILE A 830 -21.19 19.51 38.12
N THR A 831 -22.14 19.24 37.22
CA THR A 831 -23.47 19.84 37.22
C THR A 831 -24.52 18.75 37.25
N PRO A 832 -24.97 18.32 38.45
CA PRO A 832 -26.10 17.39 38.56
C PRO A 832 -27.38 18.06 38.09
N GLU A 833 -28.27 17.27 37.48
CA GLU A 833 -29.57 17.74 37.00
C GLU A 833 -30.38 18.41 38.13
N GLY A 834 -30.87 19.61 37.85
CA GLY A 834 -31.63 20.41 38.82
C GLY A 834 -30.81 20.97 39.99
N GLN A 835 -29.48 20.85 39.98
CA GLN A 835 -28.59 21.37 41.03
C GLN A 835 -27.58 22.38 40.47
N PRO A 836 -27.04 23.30 41.29
CA PRO A 836 -25.97 24.21 40.86
C PRO A 836 -24.68 23.48 40.49
N THR A 837 -23.94 24.02 39.52
CA THR A 837 -22.60 23.55 39.16
C THR A 837 -21.62 23.70 40.33
N GLN A 838 -20.90 22.63 40.63
CA GLN A 838 -19.78 22.62 41.58
C GLN A 838 -18.46 22.59 40.81
N SER A 839 -17.55 23.52 41.13
CA SER A 839 -16.26 23.67 40.46
C SER A 839 -15.12 23.43 41.43
N PHE A 840 -14.13 22.64 41.00
CA PHE A 840 -12.94 22.30 41.77
C PHE A 840 -11.72 22.56 40.88
N GLU A 841 -10.85 23.47 41.31
CA GLU A 841 -9.65 23.85 40.56
C GLU A 841 -8.39 23.26 41.20
N GLY A 842 -7.39 22.95 40.39
CA GLY A 842 -6.08 22.52 40.88
C GLY A 842 -6.08 21.18 41.62
N LEU A 843 -6.99 20.27 41.28
CA LEU A 843 -6.96 18.87 41.72
C LEU A 843 -5.65 18.22 41.26
N THR A 844 -5.15 17.24 42.02
CA THR A 844 -3.82 16.65 41.76
C THR A 844 -3.93 15.29 41.07
N CYS A 845 -3.09 15.02 40.09
CA CYS A 845 -2.82 13.68 39.54
C CYS A 845 -1.32 13.33 39.69
N GLU A 846 -0.82 12.26 39.05
CA GLU A 846 0.61 11.96 39.11
C GLU A 846 1.42 13.04 38.39
N ALA A 847 2.53 13.47 38.99
CA ALA A 847 3.38 14.53 38.43
C ALA A 847 4.04 14.12 37.10
N THR A 848 4.17 12.82 36.85
CA THR A 848 4.70 12.22 35.64
C THR A 848 3.67 12.10 34.51
N TRP A 849 2.39 12.36 34.78
CA TRP A 849 1.36 12.33 33.74
C TRP A 849 1.37 13.63 32.94
N ASN A 850 1.72 13.53 31.66
CA ASN A 850 1.83 14.65 30.72
C ASN A 850 1.21 14.37 29.34
N GLU A 851 0.75 13.14 29.07
CA GLU A 851 0.13 12.76 27.80
C GLU A 851 -1.16 11.97 28.09
N LEU A 852 -2.21 12.15 27.28
CA LEU A 852 -3.41 11.32 27.32
C LEU A 852 -3.29 10.21 26.26
N ALA A 853 -2.81 9.04 26.67
CA ALA A 853 -2.72 7.87 25.80
C ALA A 853 -3.98 6.99 25.88
N TRP A 854 -4.72 7.06 26.99
CA TRP A 854 -5.87 6.20 27.27
C TRP A 854 -6.88 6.94 28.14
N LEU A 855 -8.14 6.98 27.71
CA LEU A 855 -9.30 7.40 28.49
C LEU A 855 -10.24 6.20 28.57
N GLY A 856 -10.62 5.77 29.77
CA GLY A 856 -11.54 4.66 29.92
C GLY A 856 -12.68 4.94 30.88
N PHE A 857 -13.82 4.33 30.58
CA PHE A 857 -15.01 4.20 31.41
C PHE A 857 -15.16 2.71 31.74
N VAL A 858 -14.91 2.35 32.99
CA VAL A 858 -14.71 0.97 33.41
C VAL A 858 -15.72 0.62 34.50
N SER A 859 -16.62 -0.32 34.20
CA SER A 859 -17.53 -0.86 35.19
C SER A 859 -16.79 -1.73 36.19
N THR A 860 -17.20 -1.67 37.45
CA THR A 860 -16.68 -2.49 38.54
C THR A 860 -17.82 -3.01 39.42
N ALA A 861 -19.05 -3.02 38.90
CA ALA A 861 -20.16 -3.62 39.61
C ALA A 861 -20.03 -5.14 39.55
N THR A 862 -20.77 -5.83 40.41
CA THR A 862 -20.82 -7.30 40.44
C THR A 862 -22.24 -7.81 40.24
N GLU A 863 -23.17 -6.89 39.99
CA GLU A 863 -24.60 -7.13 39.82
C GLU A 863 -24.99 -6.66 38.42
N LYS A 864 -26.15 -7.10 37.93
CA LYS A 864 -26.67 -6.63 36.64
C LYS A 864 -27.25 -5.22 36.78
N VAL A 865 -26.43 -4.21 36.53
CA VAL A 865 -26.76 -2.77 36.62
C VAL A 865 -26.10 -2.01 35.49
N ALA A 866 -26.64 -0.85 35.14
CA ALA A 866 -26.15 -0.05 34.01
C ALA A 866 -25.80 1.40 34.36
N PHE A 867 -24.98 2.01 33.51
CA PHE A 867 -24.79 3.45 33.42
C PHE A 867 -24.77 3.89 31.95
N TRP A 868 -25.06 5.17 31.72
CA TRP A 868 -25.13 5.78 30.40
C TRP A 868 -24.17 6.95 30.29
N LEU A 869 -23.63 7.15 29.09
CA LEU A 869 -22.80 8.26 28.67
C LEU A 869 -23.47 8.94 27.48
N ASP A 870 -23.49 10.27 27.49
CA ASP A 870 -24.05 11.07 26.40
C ASP A 870 -23.25 12.37 26.22
N ASP A 871 -23.44 13.09 25.11
CA ASP A 871 -22.77 14.35 24.77
C ASP A 871 -21.24 14.31 25.01
N LEU A 872 -20.57 13.25 24.55
CA LEU A 872 -19.16 13.01 24.80
C LEU A 872 -18.29 13.90 23.89
N VAL A 873 -17.54 14.79 24.52
CA VAL A 873 -16.56 15.67 23.88
C VAL A 873 -15.17 15.38 24.43
N LEU A 874 -14.22 15.05 23.55
CA LEU A 874 -12.81 14.84 23.87
C LEU A 874 -11.93 15.50 22.82
N LYS A 875 -11.11 16.46 23.23
CA LYS A 875 -10.11 17.11 22.35
C LYS A 875 -8.94 17.70 23.14
N ALA A 876 -7.85 18.00 22.44
CA ALA A 876 -6.76 18.83 22.92
C ALA A 876 -6.71 20.12 22.08
N GLU A 877 -6.65 21.27 22.76
CA GLU A 877 -6.56 22.62 22.14
C GLU A 877 -5.20 23.29 22.35
#